data_AF-A0A3J8T7V2-F1
#
_entry.id   AF-A0A3J8T7V2-F1
#
_cell.length_a   1.000
_cell.length_b   1.000
_cell.length_c   1.000
_cell.angle_alpha   90.00
_cell.angle_beta   90.00
_cell.angle_gamma   90.00
#
_symmetry.space_group_name_H-M   'P 1'
#
loop_
_entity.id
_entity.type
_entity.pdbx_description
1 polymer ?
#
loop_
_entity_poly.entity_id
_entity_poly.type
_entity_poly.pdbx_seq_one_letter_code
_entity_poly.pdbx_strand_id
1 'polypeptide(L)'
;SAGLAGAGGKGGNGGDVPVGSTTSRGKRGEDGSFGVNGINGRVGNGGAGGTAINISADGVTLLNQGKVLGGTPGSINAQPGEAIVVSGKNSHIINDIGGEIRSSGLNSKAVEYEAGADNGIFEMRTNSIVDGVVDATKISNGKLLLGGNTAKENSTFIASKIGNGRQYQGFSNYEVNTSEGSTWNLIGETTALTPWTVTGGTLAIVSDHSLGATDGALTLNGGVLQTVLNVNSDRRFNLTAESLNGGILTDGDLTLTNVISGVGGLKKTGNATLILGGQNDYTGRTIISSGNLFLTGEGGIEHSESVELSKGTSLNISSTTGGTMVNNLTGDEGSHVVLGDRLLTVNSLADSVFSGEFGAEGETGGLLKTGAASFTLAGQNNYTGDTTVSAGKLSLSGDSNIEKSGNVRLNRDATLDISATTNGTMVNNLTGDEGSHVVLGDRFLTVNSLADSVFSGEFGAEGETGGLLKTGAASFTLAGQNNYTGDTTVSAGKLSLSGDSNIEKSGNVRLNRDATLDISATTNGTMVNNLTGDEGSHVVLGDRLLTVNSLADSVFSGEISGNGSLIKKGQGDMTLDGINSYQGITRIDQGNLRINSDQSLGGGNKNNSHLIMNGGGLKIFGSFASDRDVYFNADGEISVDKDMSSSWNKIHTGDYKFTKSGEGELIVRNGGDASEISLMNGALTLINLNMNSEKQDALLNVNNGVLNMIGGDVSAKNDLIHITGDSTINLENVSIKSSGNGMRLSDNVQSTLSLRNQYTDMPILVEGKNSILNINAGDNTTLASNMHKSDESTINLNLMNNSSNWVISQRTDVDNVRNSGNIIFSPLNKSEFNNLNIKGDYNGGNGTITLNTVLNKGGDKDQQLSDKVLIKGNVTGETVLKVVPQGNGDNTASAPGNIFSSRDGISLVQVGGDAADNAFKLDREYISTGTKSPYQYRLFTYRGGQVDQQSNFLGDKPVNVDFRLQTAYLDSSGNVVPGVDPDYNNSNNENGNDTGNGNDTGNGNGTGNGNGTGNGNTGERKSRPLIVRQASSYLSLPAALSNYSNFVLDNIDRRL
;
A
#
# COMPACT_ATOMS: atom_id res chain seq x y z
N SER A 1 -63.06 -82.29 -88.45
CA SER A 1 -61.94 -82.33 -87.49
C SER A 1 -61.34 -80.93 -87.40
N ALA A 2 -61.52 -80.24 -86.27
CA ALA A 2 -60.89 -78.95 -86.04
C ALA A 2 -59.42 -79.20 -85.67
N GLY A 3 -58.47 -78.85 -86.54
CA GLY A 3 -57.05 -78.94 -86.25
C GLY A 3 -56.65 -77.91 -85.19
N LEU A 4 -56.11 -78.38 -84.07
CA LEU A 4 -55.47 -77.53 -83.06
C LEU A 4 -54.16 -76.98 -83.64
N ALA A 5 -53.94 -75.67 -83.55
CA ALA A 5 -52.66 -75.06 -83.88
C ALA A 5 -51.57 -75.55 -82.92
N GLY A 6 -50.37 -75.83 -83.43
CA GLY A 6 -49.22 -76.24 -82.62
C GLY A 6 -48.64 -75.08 -81.80
N ALA A 7 -48.17 -75.38 -80.59
CA ALA A 7 -47.42 -74.43 -79.79
C ALA A 7 -46.00 -74.24 -80.35
N GLY A 8 -45.51 -73.00 -80.39
CA GLY A 8 -44.10 -72.72 -80.73
C GLY A 8 -43.14 -73.23 -79.65
N GLY A 9 -41.94 -73.69 -80.05
CA GLY A 9 -40.89 -74.09 -79.11
C GLY A 9 -40.36 -72.91 -78.30
N LYS A 10 -39.99 -73.15 -77.03
CA LYS A 10 -39.30 -72.13 -76.20
C LYS A 10 -37.94 -71.77 -76.84
N GLY A 11 -37.56 -70.50 -76.78
CA GLY A 11 -36.20 -70.05 -77.15
C GLY A 11 -35.14 -70.63 -76.22
N GLY A 12 -33.95 -70.92 -76.75
CA GLY A 12 -32.80 -71.39 -75.96
C GLY A 12 -32.20 -70.32 -75.05
N ASN A 13 -31.57 -70.76 -73.95
CA ASN A 13 -30.87 -69.86 -73.03
C ASN A 13 -29.51 -69.42 -73.62
N GLY A 14 -29.14 -68.14 -73.43
CA GLY A 14 -27.88 -67.54 -73.92
C GLY A 14 -26.61 -68.00 -73.19
N GLY A 15 -26.74 -68.87 -72.18
CA GLY A 15 -25.65 -69.61 -71.53
C GLY A 15 -25.48 -69.31 -70.03
N ASP A 16 -25.11 -70.33 -69.26
CA ASP A 16 -24.85 -70.27 -67.81
C ASP A 16 -23.51 -69.58 -67.50
N VAL A 17 -23.41 -68.93 -66.33
CA VAL A 17 -22.15 -68.35 -65.81
C VAL A 17 -21.58 -69.28 -64.72
N PRO A 18 -20.45 -69.98 -64.97
CA PRO A 18 -19.81 -70.84 -63.98
C PRO A 18 -19.16 -70.05 -62.83
N VAL A 19 -18.95 -70.70 -61.69
CA VAL A 19 -18.22 -70.17 -60.52
C VAL A 19 -16.86 -69.58 -60.97
N GLY A 20 -16.60 -68.32 -60.63
CA GLY A 20 -15.31 -67.64 -60.87
C GLY A 20 -15.18 -66.89 -62.21
N SER A 21 -16.22 -66.85 -63.06
CA SER A 21 -16.22 -66.02 -64.28
C SER A 21 -16.64 -64.57 -63.97
N THR A 22 -15.76 -63.60 -64.25
CA THR A 22 -15.92 -62.19 -63.83
C THR A 22 -16.43 -61.24 -64.92
N THR A 23 -16.64 -61.69 -66.16
CA THR A 23 -17.06 -60.81 -67.26
C THR A 23 -17.97 -61.53 -68.27
N SER A 24 -19.07 -60.90 -68.66
CA SER A 24 -19.77 -61.24 -69.91
C SER A 24 -20.04 -59.96 -70.70
N ARG A 25 -19.45 -59.84 -71.89
CA ARG A 25 -19.81 -58.77 -72.84
C ARG A 25 -21.10 -59.18 -73.55
N GLY A 26 -22.12 -58.32 -73.47
CA GLY A 26 -23.43 -58.35 -74.15
C GLY A 26 -23.94 -59.71 -74.66
N LYS A 27 -24.95 -60.27 -73.98
CA LYS A 27 -25.64 -61.51 -74.38
C LYS A 27 -27.11 -61.26 -74.75
N ARG A 28 -27.64 -62.03 -75.69
CA ARG A 28 -29.07 -62.03 -76.06
C ARG A 28 -29.62 -63.45 -75.91
N GLY A 29 -30.75 -63.61 -75.24
CA GLY A 29 -31.50 -64.88 -75.22
C GLY A 29 -32.13 -65.17 -76.58
N GLU A 30 -32.27 -66.44 -76.98
CA GLU A 30 -32.87 -66.76 -78.28
C GLU A 30 -34.37 -66.43 -78.30
N ASP A 31 -34.85 -65.93 -79.44
CA ASP A 31 -36.27 -65.59 -79.63
C ASP A 31 -37.13 -66.87 -79.66
N GLY A 32 -38.34 -66.78 -79.08
CA GLY A 32 -39.32 -67.87 -79.13
C GLY A 32 -39.84 -68.08 -80.55
N SER A 33 -40.05 -69.34 -80.96
CA SER A 33 -40.56 -69.63 -82.30
C SER A 33 -42.02 -69.17 -82.47
N PHE A 34 -42.34 -68.54 -83.61
CA PHE A 34 -43.72 -68.17 -83.96
C PHE A 34 -44.62 -69.41 -84.08
N GLY A 35 -45.85 -69.32 -83.54
CA GLY A 35 -46.86 -70.37 -83.72
C GLY A 35 -47.36 -70.44 -85.17
N VAL A 36 -47.52 -71.64 -85.73
CA VAL A 36 -48.00 -71.81 -87.12
C VAL A 36 -49.52 -71.60 -87.18
N ASN A 37 -50.01 -70.87 -88.21
CA ASN A 37 -51.45 -70.60 -88.38
C ASN A 37 -52.26 -71.89 -88.65
N GLY A 38 -53.37 -72.08 -87.93
CA GLY A 38 -54.37 -73.10 -88.24
C GLY A 38 -55.32 -72.67 -89.38
N ILE A 39 -55.90 -73.65 -90.09
CA ILE A 39 -56.70 -73.48 -91.32
C ILE A 39 -57.93 -72.54 -91.18
N ASN A 40 -58.36 -72.18 -89.95
CA ASN A 40 -59.52 -71.33 -89.68
C ASN A 40 -59.20 -69.99 -89.00
N GLY A 41 -57.97 -69.48 -89.10
CA GLY A 41 -57.61 -68.16 -88.54
C GLY A 41 -57.45 -68.12 -87.01
N ARG A 42 -57.42 -69.27 -86.32
CA ARG A 42 -56.93 -69.35 -84.93
C ARG A 42 -55.40 -69.34 -84.93
N VAL A 43 -54.83 -68.29 -84.35
CA VAL A 43 -53.38 -68.11 -84.16
C VAL A 43 -52.89 -69.09 -83.08
N GLY A 44 -51.82 -69.84 -83.35
CA GLY A 44 -51.17 -70.70 -82.35
C GLY A 44 -50.48 -69.89 -81.25
N ASN A 45 -50.37 -70.44 -80.04
CA ASN A 45 -49.58 -69.83 -78.98
C ASN A 45 -48.10 -69.91 -79.39
N GLY A 46 -47.45 -68.75 -79.55
CA GLY A 46 -46.01 -68.68 -79.81
C GLY A 46 -45.20 -69.20 -78.61
N GLY A 47 -43.94 -69.55 -78.86
CA GLY A 47 -43.04 -69.99 -77.79
C GLY A 47 -42.63 -68.87 -76.85
N ALA A 48 -42.29 -69.20 -75.61
CA ALA A 48 -41.68 -68.25 -74.67
C ALA A 48 -40.28 -67.84 -75.15
N GLY A 49 -39.87 -66.61 -74.87
CA GLY A 49 -38.50 -66.15 -75.12
C GLY A 49 -37.50 -66.82 -74.17
N GLY A 50 -36.25 -66.99 -74.62
CA GLY A 50 -35.18 -67.59 -73.80
C GLY A 50 -34.52 -66.59 -72.84
N THR A 51 -33.96 -67.10 -71.74
CA THR A 51 -33.21 -66.29 -70.76
C THR A 51 -31.80 -65.96 -71.28
N ALA A 52 -31.33 -64.72 -71.15
CA ALA A 52 -30.01 -64.36 -71.71
C ALA A 52 -28.82 -64.84 -70.85
N ILE A 53 -28.94 -64.73 -69.52
CA ILE A 53 -27.91 -65.13 -68.55
C ILE A 53 -28.56 -65.86 -67.37
N ASN A 54 -28.02 -67.01 -66.98
CA ASN A 54 -28.43 -67.73 -65.79
C ASN A 54 -27.25 -67.85 -64.81
N ILE A 55 -27.47 -67.44 -63.56
CA ILE A 55 -26.50 -67.46 -62.46
C ILE A 55 -26.96 -68.49 -61.43
N SER A 56 -26.47 -69.72 -61.54
CA SER A 56 -26.82 -70.83 -60.64
C SER A 56 -25.79 -71.12 -59.55
N ALA A 57 -24.60 -70.55 -59.69
CA ALA A 57 -23.50 -70.69 -58.74
C ALA A 57 -23.54 -69.61 -57.66
N ASP A 58 -23.19 -69.98 -56.43
CA ASP A 58 -23.03 -69.04 -55.31
C ASP A 58 -21.80 -68.13 -55.53
N GLY A 59 -21.89 -66.88 -55.09
CA GLY A 59 -20.78 -65.92 -55.06
C GLY A 59 -20.37 -65.35 -56.42
N VAL A 60 -21.24 -65.42 -57.42
CA VAL A 60 -20.94 -64.92 -58.78
C VAL A 60 -21.06 -63.40 -58.85
N THR A 61 -20.02 -62.73 -59.35
CA THR A 61 -20.07 -61.31 -59.73
C THR A 61 -20.21 -61.17 -61.24
N LEU A 62 -21.34 -60.64 -61.70
CA LEU A 62 -21.60 -60.32 -63.10
C LEU A 62 -21.33 -58.84 -63.36
N LEU A 63 -20.35 -58.53 -64.19
CA LEU A 63 -20.10 -57.17 -64.68
C LEU A 63 -20.70 -57.00 -66.09
N ASN A 64 -21.77 -56.21 -66.22
CA ASN A 64 -22.40 -55.89 -67.51
C ASN A 64 -21.92 -54.54 -68.05
N GLN A 65 -21.17 -54.58 -69.15
CA GLN A 65 -20.68 -53.39 -69.88
C GLN A 65 -21.33 -53.25 -71.28
N GLY A 66 -22.39 -54.00 -71.56
CA GLY A 66 -23.04 -54.02 -72.87
C GLY A 66 -24.55 -54.26 -72.77
N LYS A 67 -25.17 -54.79 -73.83
CA LYS A 67 -26.62 -55.06 -73.85
C LYS A 67 -26.90 -56.51 -73.47
N VAL A 68 -27.64 -56.72 -72.39
CA VAL A 68 -28.22 -58.01 -71.97
C VAL A 68 -29.71 -57.97 -72.31
N LEU A 69 -30.14 -58.81 -73.25
CA LEU A 69 -31.51 -58.79 -73.78
C LEU A 69 -32.18 -60.15 -73.59
N GLY A 70 -33.28 -60.19 -72.85
CA GLY A 70 -34.16 -61.37 -72.82
C GLY A 70 -34.79 -61.64 -74.19
N GLY A 71 -34.98 -62.92 -74.53
CA GLY A 71 -35.54 -63.33 -75.82
C GLY A 71 -36.97 -62.82 -76.03
N THR A 72 -37.31 -62.44 -77.26
CA THR A 72 -38.67 -62.01 -77.58
C THR A 72 -39.62 -63.21 -77.60
N PRO A 73 -40.86 -63.09 -77.11
CA PRO A 73 -41.84 -64.16 -77.22
C PRO A 73 -42.30 -64.30 -78.68
N GLY A 74 -42.53 -65.53 -79.13
CA GLY A 74 -43.02 -65.82 -80.49
C GLY A 74 -44.49 -65.42 -80.73
N SER A 75 -45.17 -64.84 -79.75
CA SER A 75 -46.56 -64.33 -79.81
C SER A 75 -46.84 -63.39 -78.64
N ILE A 76 -47.81 -62.47 -78.80
CA ILE A 76 -48.21 -61.47 -77.79
C ILE A 76 -48.72 -62.06 -76.46
N ASN A 77 -49.09 -63.36 -76.44
CA ASN A 77 -49.60 -64.07 -75.26
C ASN A 77 -48.57 -64.99 -74.60
N ALA A 78 -47.37 -65.12 -75.16
CA ALA A 78 -46.31 -65.97 -74.61
C ALA A 78 -45.42 -65.19 -73.65
N GLN A 79 -44.88 -65.87 -72.64
CA GLN A 79 -44.02 -65.24 -71.65
C GLN A 79 -42.73 -64.73 -72.32
N PRO A 80 -42.36 -63.46 -72.10
CA PRO A 80 -41.07 -62.95 -72.56
C PRO A 80 -39.93 -63.61 -71.79
N GLY A 81 -38.76 -63.75 -72.40
CA GLY A 81 -37.59 -64.30 -71.68
C GLY A 81 -37.02 -63.29 -70.71
N GLU A 82 -36.63 -63.71 -69.51
CA GLU A 82 -35.93 -62.83 -68.57
C GLU A 82 -34.53 -62.48 -69.10
N ALA A 83 -34.01 -61.29 -68.79
CA ALA A 83 -32.65 -60.96 -69.22
C ALA A 83 -31.61 -61.69 -68.35
N ILE A 84 -31.81 -61.72 -67.03
CA ILE A 84 -30.94 -62.44 -66.08
C ILE A 84 -31.80 -63.20 -65.06
N VAL A 85 -31.50 -64.48 -64.82
CA VAL A 85 -32.08 -65.29 -63.74
C VAL A 85 -30.98 -65.68 -62.75
N VAL A 86 -31.26 -65.57 -61.46
CA VAL A 86 -30.30 -65.84 -60.38
C VAL A 86 -30.88 -66.86 -59.40
N SER A 87 -30.23 -68.00 -59.25
CA SER A 87 -30.57 -69.04 -58.24
C SER A 87 -29.45 -69.24 -57.20
N GLY A 88 -28.22 -68.77 -57.47
CA GLY A 88 -27.10 -68.82 -56.53
C GLY A 88 -27.07 -67.69 -55.50
N LYS A 89 -26.67 -68.00 -54.26
CA LYS A 89 -26.53 -67.06 -53.13
C LYS A 89 -25.39 -66.08 -53.33
N ASN A 90 -25.45 -64.93 -52.65
CA ASN A 90 -24.39 -63.91 -52.64
C ASN A 90 -23.97 -63.44 -54.05
N SER A 91 -24.91 -63.49 -55.01
CA SER A 91 -24.66 -63.07 -56.39
C SER A 91 -24.65 -61.55 -56.48
N HIS A 92 -23.66 -60.96 -57.17
CA HIS A 92 -23.50 -59.52 -57.35
C HIS A 92 -23.61 -59.15 -58.83
N ILE A 93 -24.72 -58.55 -59.23
CA ILE A 93 -24.94 -58.06 -60.59
C ILE A 93 -24.59 -56.58 -60.64
N ILE A 94 -23.60 -56.22 -61.43
CA ILE A 94 -23.14 -54.85 -61.65
C ILE A 94 -23.55 -54.43 -63.06
N ASN A 95 -24.54 -53.55 -63.17
CA ASN A 95 -24.87 -52.88 -64.42
C ASN A 95 -23.97 -51.66 -64.59
N ASP A 96 -22.87 -51.83 -65.32
CA ASP A 96 -21.79 -50.86 -65.45
C ASP A 96 -22.14 -49.70 -66.41
N ILE A 97 -21.24 -48.71 -66.49
CA ILE A 97 -21.42 -47.52 -67.35
C ILE A 97 -21.69 -47.94 -68.80
N GLY A 98 -22.84 -47.51 -69.34
CA GLY A 98 -23.29 -47.86 -70.70
C GLY A 98 -23.88 -49.27 -70.85
N GLY A 99 -23.96 -50.05 -69.76
CA GLY A 99 -24.66 -51.32 -69.72
C GLY A 99 -26.18 -51.15 -69.83
N GLU A 100 -26.82 -51.98 -70.63
CA GLU A 100 -28.28 -52.04 -70.77
C GLU A 100 -28.77 -53.45 -70.42
N ILE A 101 -29.69 -53.58 -69.48
CA ILE A 101 -30.39 -54.83 -69.20
C ILE A 101 -31.85 -54.62 -69.59
N ARG A 102 -32.34 -55.33 -70.61
CA ARG A 102 -33.71 -55.18 -71.10
C ARG A 102 -34.39 -56.53 -71.28
N SER A 103 -35.69 -56.59 -71.01
CA SER A 103 -36.53 -57.72 -71.43
C SER A 103 -37.76 -57.22 -72.20
N SER A 104 -38.16 -57.95 -73.25
CA SER A 104 -39.15 -57.50 -74.22
C SER A 104 -40.57 -58.01 -73.91
N GLY A 105 -41.43 -57.20 -73.31
CA GLY A 105 -42.84 -57.53 -73.08
C GLY A 105 -43.49 -56.78 -71.91
N LEU A 106 -44.83 -56.75 -71.84
CA LEU A 106 -45.57 -56.24 -70.68
C LEU A 106 -45.29 -57.15 -69.47
N ASN A 107 -44.84 -56.58 -68.33
CA ASN A 107 -44.44 -57.28 -67.10
C ASN A 107 -43.19 -58.17 -67.20
N SER A 108 -42.30 -57.88 -68.15
CA SER A 108 -41.07 -58.64 -68.31
C SER A 108 -40.06 -58.39 -67.17
N LYS A 109 -39.37 -59.43 -66.72
CA LYS A 109 -38.32 -59.32 -65.68
C LYS A 109 -36.97 -59.10 -66.35
N ALA A 110 -36.36 -57.96 -66.08
CA ALA A 110 -34.98 -57.68 -66.45
C ALA A 110 -34.02 -58.56 -65.63
N VAL A 111 -34.30 -58.71 -64.34
CA VAL A 111 -33.56 -59.61 -63.45
C VAL A 111 -34.56 -60.32 -62.54
N GLU A 112 -34.50 -61.64 -62.46
CA GLU A 112 -35.25 -62.43 -61.48
C GLU A 112 -34.31 -63.14 -60.51
N TYR A 113 -34.45 -62.87 -59.22
CA TYR A 113 -33.86 -63.69 -58.18
C TYR A 113 -34.86 -64.79 -57.78
N GLU A 114 -34.48 -66.04 -57.95
CA GLU A 114 -35.27 -67.20 -57.54
C GLU A 114 -35.14 -67.49 -56.05
N ALA A 115 -36.07 -68.29 -55.53
CA ALA A 115 -36.04 -68.74 -54.15
C ALA A 115 -34.73 -69.52 -53.89
N GLY A 116 -33.97 -69.10 -52.87
CA GLY A 116 -32.67 -69.67 -52.53
C GLY A 116 -31.46 -68.80 -52.89
N ALA A 117 -31.63 -67.75 -53.70
CA ALA A 117 -30.57 -66.81 -54.09
C ALA A 117 -30.33 -65.66 -53.06
N ASP A 118 -30.36 -65.99 -51.76
CA ASP A 118 -30.25 -65.00 -50.67
C ASP A 118 -28.98 -64.14 -50.75
N ASN A 119 -29.05 -62.92 -50.19
CA ASN A 119 -27.97 -61.91 -50.22
C ASN A 119 -27.59 -61.43 -51.64
N GLY A 120 -28.50 -61.51 -52.60
CA GLY A 120 -28.29 -60.96 -53.94
C GLY A 120 -28.09 -59.45 -53.93
N ILE A 121 -27.07 -58.96 -54.62
CA ILE A 121 -26.77 -57.54 -54.80
C ILE A 121 -27.05 -57.17 -56.26
N PHE A 122 -27.83 -56.12 -56.47
CA PHE A 122 -27.98 -55.46 -57.76
C PHE A 122 -27.37 -54.06 -57.67
N GLU A 123 -26.20 -53.88 -58.27
CA GLU A 123 -25.50 -52.60 -58.39
C GLU A 123 -25.86 -51.91 -59.70
N MET A 124 -26.37 -50.69 -59.60
CA MET A 124 -26.52 -49.76 -60.71
C MET A 124 -25.37 -48.78 -60.70
N ARG A 125 -24.67 -48.66 -61.83
CA ARG A 125 -23.67 -47.60 -62.03
C ARG A 125 -24.20 -46.48 -62.92
N THR A 126 -23.49 -45.36 -62.90
CA THR A 126 -23.80 -44.14 -63.65
C THR A 126 -24.12 -44.43 -65.12
N ASN A 127 -25.19 -43.83 -65.63
CA ASN A 127 -25.67 -43.95 -67.01
C ASN A 127 -26.03 -45.38 -67.48
N SER A 128 -26.18 -46.35 -66.57
CA SER A 128 -26.68 -47.69 -66.90
C SER A 128 -28.20 -47.70 -67.09
N ILE A 129 -28.70 -48.55 -67.99
CA ILE A 129 -30.13 -48.65 -68.32
C ILE A 129 -30.67 -50.01 -67.85
N VAL A 130 -31.82 -49.98 -67.19
CA VAL A 130 -32.62 -51.16 -66.87
C VAL A 130 -34.03 -50.92 -67.40
N ASP A 131 -34.53 -51.86 -68.20
CA ASP A 131 -35.84 -51.82 -68.85
C ASP A 131 -36.57 -53.15 -68.61
N GLY A 132 -37.50 -53.14 -67.66
CA GLY A 132 -38.12 -54.34 -67.07
C GLY A 132 -37.90 -54.41 -65.55
N VAL A 133 -38.57 -55.37 -64.90
CA VAL A 133 -38.58 -55.53 -63.43
C VAL A 133 -37.31 -56.24 -62.93
N VAL A 134 -36.70 -55.70 -61.88
CA VAL A 134 -35.68 -56.35 -61.06
C VAL A 134 -36.39 -56.89 -59.81
N ASP A 135 -36.60 -58.20 -59.77
CA ASP A 135 -37.46 -58.88 -58.81
C ASP A 135 -36.64 -59.66 -57.78
N ALA A 136 -36.51 -59.09 -56.59
CA ALA A 136 -35.88 -59.71 -55.41
C ALA A 136 -36.91 -60.21 -54.38
N THR A 137 -38.21 -60.29 -54.73
CA THR A 137 -39.28 -60.62 -53.76
C THR A 137 -39.21 -62.04 -53.18
N LYS A 138 -38.44 -62.93 -53.81
CA LYS A 138 -38.26 -64.34 -53.40
C LYS A 138 -37.00 -64.57 -52.56
N ILE A 139 -36.19 -63.55 -52.31
CA ILE A 139 -34.93 -63.67 -51.57
C ILE A 139 -34.95 -62.89 -50.27
N SER A 140 -34.14 -63.33 -49.32
CA SER A 140 -33.86 -62.58 -48.09
C SER A 140 -32.59 -61.75 -48.25
N ASN A 141 -32.55 -60.61 -47.54
CA ASN A 141 -31.39 -59.74 -47.42
C ASN A 141 -30.87 -59.18 -48.77
N GLY A 142 -31.75 -59.06 -49.78
CA GLY A 142 -31.41 -58.49 -51.08
C GLY A 142 -31.00 -57.02 -50.95
N LYS A 143 -29.97 -56.61 -51.70
CA LYS A 143 -29.45 -55.24 -51.71
C LYS A 143 -29.57 -54.57 -53.08
N LEU A 144 -30.14 -53.37 -53.10
CA LEU A 144 -30.02 -52.44 -54.22
C LEU A 144 -28.86 -51.48 -53.92
N LEU A 145 -27.81 -51.52 -54.73
CA LEU A 145 -26.63 -50.68 -54.59
C LEU A 145 -26.59 -49.64 -55.71
N LEU A 146 -26.44 -48.37 -55.35
CA LEU A 146 -26.12 -47.29 -56.27
C LEU A 146 -24.60 -47.05 -56.19
N GLY A 147 -23.88 -47.52 -57.21
CA GLY A 147 -22.42 -47.53 -57.24
C GLY A 147 -21.83 -46.84 -58.47
N GLY A 148 -20.53 -47.07 -58.71
CA GLY A 148 -19.81 -46.58 -59.89
C GLY A 148 -18.56 -45.74 -59.60
N ASN A 149 -17.58 -45.82 -60.50
CA ASN A 149 -16.27 -45.19 -60.36
C ASN A 149 -15.80 -44.58 -61.69
N THR A 150 -15.46 -43.28 -61.71
CA THR A 150 -14.15 -42.73 -62.17
C THR A 150 -14.18 -41.24 -62.56
N ALA A 151 -15.35 -40.62 -62.79
CA ALA A 151 -15.43 -39.31 -63.46
C ALA A 151 -16.12 -38.15 -62.71
N LYS A 152 -16.34 -38.22 -61.38
CA LYS A 152 -17.09 -37.19 -60.61
C LYS A 152 -18.40 -36.80 -61.30
N GLU A 153 -19.15 -37.80 -61.77
CA GLU A 153 -20.40 -37.59 -62.51
C GLU A 153 -21.61 -37.59 -61.59
N ASN A 154 -22.61 -36.79 -61.95
CA ASN A 154 -23.91 -36.76 -61.27
C ASN A 154 -24.86 -37.76 -61.94
N SER A 155 -25.33 -38.75 -61.19
CA SER A 155 -26.32 -39.72 -61.61
C SER A 155 -27.68 -39.44 -60.98
N THR A 156 -28.75 -39.93 -61.59
CA THR A 156 -30.10 -39.78 -61.05
C THR A 156 -30.78 -41.13 -60.92
N PHE A 157 -31.30 -41.42 -59.74
CA PHE A 157 -32.19 -42.55 -59.49
C PHE A 157 -33.58 -42.04 -59.12
N ILE A 158 -34.61 -42.64 -59.72
CA ILE A 158 -36.01 -42.25 -59.47
C ILE A 158 -36.60 -43.19 -58.43
N ALA A 159 -36.73 -42.73 -57.18
CA ALA A 159 -37.20 -43.51 -56.03
C ALA A 159 -38.61 -44.11 -56.21
N SER A 160 -39.48 -43.46 -57.00
CA SER A 160 -40.83 -43.98 -57.31
C SER A 160 -40.82 -45.30 -58.10
N LYS A 161 -39.65 -45.74 -58.56
CA LYS A 161 -39.41 -47.04 -59.17
C LYS A 161 -39.19 -48.15 -58.14
N ILE A 162 -39.05 -47.84 -56.86
CA ILE A 162 -38.90 -48.79 -55.75
C ILE A 162 -40.25 -49.10 -55.13
N GLY A 163 -40.53 -50.38 -54.88
CA GLY A 163 -41.69 -50.84 -54.12
C GLY A 163 -42.38 -52.06 -54.74
N ASN A 164 -43.37 -52.61 -54.04
CA ASN A 164 -44.12 -53.77 -54.54
C ASN A 164 -44.85 -53.42 -55.86
N GLY A 165 -44.68 -54.24 -56.90
CA GLY A 165 -45.23 -54.00 -58.23
C GLY A 165 -44.53 -52.88 -59.02
N ARG A 166 -43.35 -52.43 -58.58
CA ARG A 166 -42.53 -51.41 -59.25
C ARG A 166 -41.32 -52.03 -59.95
N GLN A 167 -40.53 -51.20 -60.60
CA GLN A 167 -39.37 -51.66 -61.37
C GLN A 167 -38.32 -52.36 -60.49
N TYR A 168 -38.08 -51.88 -59.27
CA TYR A 168 -37.17 -52.49 -58.30
C TYR A 168 -37.99 -52.92 -57.08
N GLN A 169 -38.13 -54.23 -56.85
CA GLN A 169 -39.02 -54.76 -55.82
C GLN A 169 -38.36 -55.88 -55.02
N GLY A 170 -38.74 -56.00 -53.73
CA GLY A 170 -38.29 -57.08 -52.84
C GLY A 170 -36.92 -56.89 -52.18
N PHE A 171 -36.23 -55.77 -52.41
CA PHE A 171 -34.99 -55.44 -51.72
C PHE A 171 -35.26 -55.01 -50.27
N SER A 172 -34.41 -55.44 -49.34
CA SER A 172 -34.47 -55.07 -47.92
C SER A 172 -33.37 -54.11 -47.50
N ASN A 173 -32.32 -53.96 -48.31
CA ASN A 173 -31.19 -53.07 -48.04
C ASN A 173 -30.93 -52.15 -49.24
N TYR A 174 -30.61 -50.90 -48.96
CA TYR A 174 -30.33 -49.89 -49.97
C TYR A 174 -29.00 -49.23 -49.64
N GLU A 175 -28.09 -49.12 -50.60
CA GLU A 175 -26.76 -48.58 -50.36
C GLU A 175 -26.35 -47.60 -51.45
N VAL A 176 -25.63 -46.55 -51.08
CA VAL A 176 -24.88 -45.69 -51.99
C VAL A 176 -23.39 -45.88 -51.68
N ASN A 177 -22.64 -46.37 -52.65
CA ASN A 177 -21.19 -46.57 -52.54
C ASN A 177 -20.53 -46.20 -53.87
N THR A 178 -20.29 -44.90 -54.04
CA THR A 178 -19.66 -44.32 -55.23
C THR A 178 -18.37 -43.61 -54.86
N SER A 179 -17.50 -43.33 -55.83
CA SER A 179 -16.24 -42.60 -55.58
C SER A 179 -16.48 -41.20 -55.02
N GLU A 180 -15.54 -40.73 -54.19
CA GLU A 180 -15.54 -39.38 -53.62
C GLU A 180 -15.78 -38.30 -54.70
N GLY A 181 -16.69 -37.36 -54.40
CA GLY A 181 -17.09 -36.30 -55.33
C GLY A 181 -18.07 -36.70 -56.43
N SER A 182 -18.56 -37.95 -56.46
CA SER A 182 -19.67 -38.36 -57.34
C SER A 182 -21.00 -38.28 -56.56
N THR A 183 -22.07 -37.86 -57.23
CA THR A 183 -23.38 -37.66 -56.60
C THR A 183 -24.46 -38.53 -57.24
N TRP A 184 -25.25 -39.20 -56.41
CA TRP A 184 -26.52 -39.81 -56.79
C TRP A 184 -27.68 -38.91 -56.33
N ASN A 185 -28.37 -38.29 -57.29
CA ASN A 185 -29.59 -37.54 -57.08
C ASN A 185 -30.75 -38.52 -56.94
N LEU A 186 -31.33 -38.62 -55.75
CA LEU A 186 -32.49 -39.45 -55.47
C LEU A 186 -33.77 -38.60 -55.53
N ILE A 187 -34.50 -38.76 -56.62
CA ILE A 187 -35.69 -37.96 -56.94
C ILE A 187 -36.96 -38.80 -57.00
N GLY A 188 -38.13 -38.15 -56.88
CA GLY A 188 -39.41 -38.85 -56.78
C GLY A 188 -39.59 -39.50 -55.42
N GLU A 189 -40.77 -40.05 -55.15
CA GLU A 189 -41.16 -40.49 -53.82
C GLU A 189 -41.54 -41.98 -53.81
N THR A 190 -41.28 -42.66 -52.69
CA THR A 190 -41.73 -44.03 -52.47
C THR A 190 -42.22 -44.22 -51.05
N THR A 191 -43.23 -45.09 -50.87
CA THR A 191 -43.74 -45.50 -49.55
C THR A 191 -43.14 -46.84 -49.10
N ALA A 192 -42.20 -47.40 -49.87
CA ALA A 192 -41.51 -48.63 -49.51
C ALA A 192 -40.56 -48.37 -48.33
N LEU A 193 -40.38 -49.35 -47.45
CA LEU A 193 -39.36 -49.30 -46.41
C LEU A 193 -37.98 -49.44 -47.05
N THR A 194 -37.20 -48.36 -47.10
CA THR A 194 -35.88 -48.36 -47.73
C THR A 194 -34.81 -47.86 -46.77
N PRO A 195 -34.25 -48.71 -45.90
CA PRO A 195 -33.14 -48.31 -45.04
C PRO A 195 -31.88 -48.09 -45.89
N TRP A 196 -31.50 -46.82 -46.07
CA TRP A 196 -30.37 -46.41 -46.89
C TRP A 196 -29.08 -46.38 -46.06
N THR A 197 -27.99 -46.90 -46.62
CA THR A 197 -26.63 -46.74 -46.10
C THR A 197 -25.78 -45.96 -47.10
N VAL A 198 -25.15 -44.87 -46.69
CA VAL A 198 -24.28 -44.06 -47.55
C VAL A 198 -22.82 -44.32 -47.17
N THR A 199 -22.18 -45.23 -47.89
CA THR A 199 -20.80 -45.69 -47.61
C THR A 199 -19.75 -44.81 -48.30
N GLY A 200 -20.06 -44.23 -49.46
CA GLY A 200 -19.12 -43.39 -50.21
C GLY A 200 -19.80 -42.49 -51.22
N GLY A 201 -19.15 -41.35 -51.53
CA GLY A 201 -19.70 -40.30 -52.38
C GLY A 201 -20.90 -39.59 -51.77
N THR A 202 -21.75 -38.98 -52.60
CA THR A 202 -22.88 -38.15 -52.14
C THR A 202 -24.23 -38.74 -52.55
N LEU A 203 -25.16 -38.85 -51.61
CA LEU A 203 -26.59 -39.05 -51.86
C LEU A 203 -27.30 -37.70 -51.73
N ALA A 204 -27.75 -37.13 -52.84
CA ALA A 204 -28.47 -35.86 -52.87
C ALA A 204 -29.97 -36.08 -52.92
N ILE A 205 -30.72 -35.39 -52.04
CA ILE A 205 -32.17 -35.47 -51.95
C ILE A 205 -32.81 -34.07 -52.05
N VAL A 206 -34.03 -34.04 -52.59
CA VAL A 206 -34.91 -32.85 -52.61
C VAL A 206 -36.11 -33.00 -51.66
N SER A 207 -36.39 -34.21 -51.18
CA SER A 207 -37.49 -34.56 -50.28
C SER A 207 -37.09 -35.77 -49.45
N ASP A 208 -37.49 -35.79 -48.18
CA ASP A 208 -37.32 -36.95 -47.29
C ASP A 208 -38.04 -38.21 -47.82
N HIS A 209 -39.17 -38.03 -48.51
CA HIS A 209 -39.94 -39.11 -49.12
C HIS A 209 -39.20 -39.83 -50.26
N SER A 210 -38.13 -39.25 -50.79
CA SER A 210 -37.20 -39.96 -51.69
C SER A 210 -36.54 -41.16 -51.02
N LEU A 211 -36.35 -41.11 -49.69
CA LEU A 211 -35.72 -42.15 -48.87
C LEU A 211 -36.72 -43.22 -48.38
N GLY A 212 -37.97 -43.23 -48.87
CA GLY A 212 -38.97 -44.27 -48.54
C GLY A 212 -39.86 -43.97 -47.35
N ALA A 213 -40.38 -45.00 -46.68
CA ALA A 213 -41.15 -44.89 -45.44
C ALA A 213 -40.26 -44.49 -44.25
N THR A 214 -40.74 -43.61 -43.37
CA THR A 214 -39.97 -42.99 -42.26
C THR A 214 -39.43 -43.98 -41.22
N ASP A 215 -39.97 -45.20 -41.16
CA ASP A 215 -39.41 -46.28 -40.34
C ASP A 215 -38.04 -46.78 -40.86
N GLY A 216 -37.69 -46.44 -42.10
CA GLY A 216 -36.38 -46.75 -42.70
C GLY A 216 -35.33 -45.76 -42.23
N ALA A 217 -34.40 -46.23 -41.39
CA ALA A 217 -33.29 -45.42 -40.92
C ALA A 217 -32.30 -45.09 -42.06
N LEU A 218 -31.66 -43.92 -41.96
CA LEU A 218 -30.53 -43.55 -42.81
C LEU A 218 -29.23 -43.75 -42.04
N THR A 219 -28.31 -44.54 -42.58
CA THR A 219 -26.99 -44.80 -41.98
C THR A 219 -25.91 -44.09 -42.78
N LEU A 220 -25.10 -43.25 -42.13
CA LEU A 220 -23.93 -42.64 -42.74
C LEU A 220 -22.69 -43.47 -42.41
N ASN A 221 -22.05 -44.04 -43.43
CA ASN A 221 -20.90 -44.94 -43.30
C ASN A 221 -19.70 -44.49 -44.15
N GLY A 222 -19.44 -43.19 -44.15
CA GLY A 222 -18.34 -42.56 -44.88
C GLY A 222 -18.76 -41.68 -46.06
N GLY A 223 -20.01 -41.78 -46.52
CA GLY A 223 -20.55 -40.90 -47.55
C GLY A 223 -21.25 -39.65 -47.01
N VAL A 224 -21.70 -38.81 -47.94
CA VAL A 224 -22.36 -37.52 -47.70
C VAL A 224 -23.85 -37.63 -48.00
N LEU A 225 -24.71 -37.19 -47.07
CA LEU A 225 -26.08 -36.82 -47.40
C LEU A 225 -26.10 -35.34 -47.80
N GLN A 226 -26.66 -35.01 -48.97
CA GLN A 226 -26.85 -33.63 -49.41
C GLN A 226 -28.34 -33.28 -49.49
N THR A 227 -28.76 -32.20 -48.84
CA THR A 227 -30.11 -31.64 -49.03
C THR A 227 -30.05 -30.44 -49.97
N VAL A 228 -30.71 -30.56 -51.12
CA VAL A 228 -30.72 -29.53 -52.17
C VAL A 228 -31.79 -28.46 -51.93
N LEU A 229 -32.87 -28.83 -51.24
CA LEU A 229 -33.96 -27.96 -50.80
C LEU A 229 -34.17 -28.15 -49.29
N ASN A 230 -35.07 -27.36 -48.71
CA ASN A 230 -35.46 -27.53 -47.32
C ASN A 230 -36.17 -28.89 -47.13
N VAL A 231 -35.67 -29.68 -46.20
CA VAL A 231 -36.16 -31.03 -45.90
C VAL A 231 -36.45 -31.15 -44.41
N ASN A 232 -37.60 -31.72 -44.06
CA ASN A 232 -37.91 -32.15 -42.70
C ASN A 232 -37.93 -33.68 -42.69
N SER A 233 -37.27 -34.29 -41.71
CA SER A 233 -37.21 -35.73 -41.53
C SER A 233 -37.49 -36.12 -40.09
N ASP A 234 -38.42 -37.06 -39.93
CA ASP A 234 -38.71 -37.73 -38.66
C ASP A 234 -38.01 -39.11 -38.58
N ARG A 235 -37.11 -39.41 -39.53
CA ARG A 235 -36.35 -40.67 -39.57
C ARG A 235 -35.26 -40.70 -38.52
N ARG A 236 -34.92 -41.92 -38.08
CA ARG A 236 -33.69 -42.16 -37.33
C ARG A 236 -32.47 -42.09 -38.24
N PHE A 237 -31.44 -41.41 -37.77
CA PHE A 237 -30.14 -41.34 -38.41
C PHE A 237 -29.13 -42.11 -37.56
N ASN A 238 -28.30 -42.94 -38.22
CA ASN A 238 -27.27 -43.73 -37.57
C ASN A 238 -25.88 -43.32 -38.09
N LEU A 239 -24.99 -42.98 -37.17
CA LEU A 239 -23.59 -42.64 -37.42
C LEU A 239 -22.68 -43.81 -37.04
N THR A 240 -21.85 -44.21 -37.98
CA THR A 240 -20.82 -45.24 -37.81
C THR A 240 -19.45 -44.60 -37.58
N ALA A 241 -18.44 -45.39 -37.23
CA ALA A 241 -17.08 -44.88 -37.05
C ALA A 241 -16.53 -44.12 -38.27
N GLU A 242 -17.01 -44.42 -39.49
CA GLU A 242 -16.57 -43.79 -40.73
C GLU A 242 -17.35 -42.51 -41.08
N SER A 243 -18.41 -42.14 -40.34
CA SER A 243 -19.31 -41.02 -40.71
C SER A 243 -18.61 -39.68 -40.94
N LEU A 244 -17.49 -39.43 -40.26
CA LEU A 244 -16.72 -38.19 -40.40
C LEU A 244 -15.98 -38.07 -41.74
N ASN A 245 -15.78 -39.17 -42.48
CA ASN A 245 -15.22 -39.12 -43.83
C ASN A 245 -16.16 -38.40 -44.81
N GLY A 246 -17.47 -38.37 -44.51
CA GLY A 246 -18.50 -37.68 -45.27
C GLY A 246 -19.23 -36.64 -44.43
N GLY A 247 -20.51 -36.87 -44.15
CA GLY A 247 -21.34 -36.03 -43.27
C GLY A 247 -22.66 -35.60 -43.89
N ILE A 248 -23.17 -34.46 -43.44
CA ILE A 248 -24.40 -33.82 -43.94
C ILE A 248 -24.03 -32.48 -44.57
N LEU A 249 -24.30 -32.36 -45.87
CA LEU A 249 -24.16 -31.15 -46.68
C LEU A 249 -25.52 -30.49 -46.87
N THR A 250 -25.73 -29.31 -46.28
CA THR A 250 -27.00 -28.59 -46.41
C THR A 250 -26.88 -27.42 -47.38
N ASP A 251 -27.41 -27.59 -48.60
CA ASP A 251 -27.65 -26.47 -49.51
C ASP A 251 -29.02 -25.83 -49.25
N GLY A 252 -30.00 -26.65 -48.83
CA GLY A 252 -31.22 -26.23 -48.15
C GLY A 252 -31.27 -26.76 -46.72
N ASP A 253 -32.09 -26.12 -45.88
CA ASP A 253 -32.17 -26.46 -44.45
C ASP A 253 -32.61 -27.92 -44.24
N LEU A 254 -32.01 -28.60 -43.27
CA LEU A 254 -32.43 -29.95 -42.87
C LEU A 254 -32.89 -29.93 -41.42
N THR A 255 -34.17 -30.23 -41.18
CA THR A 255 -34.72 -30.44 -39.84
C THR A 255 -34.79 -31.92 -39.53
N LEU A 256 -34.11 -32.35 -38.48
CA LEU A 256 -34.16 -33.70 -37.93
C LEU A 256 -34.85 -33.65 -36.56
N THR A 257 -36.07 -34.17 -36.48
CA THR A 257 -36.87 -34.14 -35.25
C THR A 257 -36.61 -35.36 -34.36
N ASN A 258 -36.13 -36.45 -34.95
CA ASN A 258 -35.82 -37.69 -34.27
C ASN A 258 -34.33 -37.76 -33.89
N VAL A 259 -33.98 -38.76 -33.09
CA VAL A 259 -32.62 -38.96 -32.54
C VAL A 259 -31.64 -39.37 -33.63
N ILE A 260 -30.45 -38.74 -33.64
CA ILE A 260 -29.25 -39.24 -34.30
C ILE A 260 -28.47 -40.11 -33.30
N SER A 261 -28.16 -41.34 -33.70
CA SER A 261 -27.52 -42.35 -32.85
C SER A 261 -26.26 -42.96 -33.43
N GLY A 262 -25.47 -43.64 -32.61
CA GLY A 262 -24.35 -44.48 -33.03
C GLY A 262 -22.97 -43.99 -32.60
N VAL A 263 -21.93 -44.80 -32.83
CA VAL A 263 -20.58 -44.52 -32.33
C VAL A 263 -19.82 -43.45 -33.13
N GLY A 264 -20.36 -43.04 -34.28
CA GLY A 264 -19.76 -42.08 -35.20
C GLY A 264 -19.87 -40.61 -34.79
N GLY A 265 -19.17 -39.76 -35.53
CA GLY A 265 -19.26 -38.30 -35.40
C GLY A 265 -20.15 -37.64 -36.46
N LEU A 266 -20.70 -36.47 -36.11
CA LEU A 266 -21.53 -35.65 -36.98
C LEU A 266 -20.67 -34.57 -37.65
N LYS A 267 -20.60 -34.55 -38.98
CA LYS A 267 -19.94 -33.49 -39.75
C LYS A 267 -20.95 -32.70 -40.58
N LYS A 268 -21.06 -31.40 -40.32
CA LYS A 268 -21.95 -30.46 -41.00
C LYS A 268 -21.17 -29.58 -41.98
N THR A 269 -21.59 -29.58 -43.24
CA THR A 269 -21.08 -28.70 -44.31
C THR A 269 -22.24 -28.00 -45.02
N GLY A 270 -21.93 -27.10 -45.97
CA GLY A 270 -22.92 -26.28 -46.67
C GLY A 270 -23.42 -25.10 -45.84
N ASN A 271 -23.91 -24.06 -46.52
CA ASN A 271 -24.20 -22.77 -45.88
C ASN A 271 -25.55 -22.74 -45.15
N ALA A 272 -26.47 -23.66 -45.47
CA ALA A 272 -27.78 -23.72 -44.84
C ALA A 272 -27.72 -24.30 -43.41
N THR A 273 -28.87 -24.36 -42.74
CA THR A 273 -28.98 -24.80 -41.34
C THR A 273 -29.24 -26.29 -41.24
N LEU A 274 -28.53 -26.97 -40.34
CA LEU A 274 -28.94 -28.27 -39.82
C LEU A 274 -29.63 -28.05 -38.47
N ILE A 275 -30.90 -28.41 -38.37
CA ILE A 275 -31.73 -28.24 -37.18
C ILE A 275 -31.91 -29.60 -36.50
N LEU A 276 -31.51 -29.71 -35.24
CA LEU A 276 -31.67 -30.90 -34.42
C LEU A 276 -32.74 -30.66 -33.34
N GLY A 277 -33.82 -31.43 -33.37
CA GLY A 277 -34.94 -31.33 -32.42
C GLY A 277 -34.95 -32.40 -31.33
N GLY A 278 -34.37 -33.59 -31.60
CA GLY A 278 -34.30 -34.70 -30.65
C GLY A 278 -33.04 -34.69 -29.77
N GLN A 279 -33.08 -35.38 -28.62
CA GLN A 279 -31.88 -35.67 -27.83
C GLN A 279 -30.98 -36.66 -28.57
N ASN A 280 -29.77 -36.27 -28.94
CA ASN A 280 -28.88 -37.12 -29.74
C ASN A 280 -27.93 -37.93 -28.85
N ASP A 281 -27.78 -39.22 -29.17
CA ASP A 281 -27.00 -40.20 -28.39
C ASP A 281 -25.76 -40.71 -29.15
N TYR A 282 -25.37 -40.04 -30.24
CA TYR A 282 -24.11 -40.34 -30.91
C TYR A 282 -22.91 -39.89 -30.06
N THR A 283 -21.81 -40.66 -30.12
CA THR A 283 -20.67 -40.47 -29.20
C THR A 283 -19.43 -39.86 -29.85
N GLY A 284 -19.36 -39.80 -31.18
CA GLY A 284 -18.22 -39.18 -31.86
C GLY A 284 -18.25 -37.65 -31.87
N ARG A 285 -17.23 -37.04 -32.46
CA ARG A 285 -17.07 -35.58 -32.56
C ARG A 285 -18.17 -34.92 -33.40
N THR A 286 -18.57 -33.71 -33.03
CA THR A 286 -19.44 -32.83 -33.82
C THR A 286 -18.59 -31.75 -34.50
N ILE A 287 -18.50 -31.77 -35.82
CA ILE A 287 -17.69 -30.81 -36.61
C ILE A 287 -18.64 -29.93 -37.44
N ILE A 288 -18.61 -28.63 -37.21
CA ILE A 288 -19.35 -27.63 -38.00
C ILE A 288 -18.33 -26.93 -38.90
N SER A 289 -18.26 -27.36 -40.16
CA SER A 289 -17.31 -26.80 -41.14
C SER A 289 -17.89 -25.65 -41.97
N SER A 290 -19.22 -25.54 -42.08
CA SER A 290 -19.91 -24.44 -42.76
C SER A 290 -21.36 -24.30 -42.27
N GLY A 291 -21.88 -23.07 -42.31
CA GLY A 291 -23.28 -22.76 -41.98
C GLY A 291 -23.60 -22.87 -40.49
N ASN A 292 -24.85 -23.18 -40.18
CA ASN A 292 -25.39 -23.17 -38.82
C ASN A 292 -25.81 -24.57 -38.37
N LEU A 293 -25.42 -24.96 -37.14
CA LEU A 293 -26.03 -26.07 -36.40
C LEU A 293 -26.98 -25.47 -35.36
N PHE A 294 -28.28 -25.68 -35.53
CA PHE A 294 -29.31 -25.14 -34.65
C PHE A 294 -29.94 -26.24 -33.81
N LEU A 295 -29.69 -26.20 -32.50
CA LEU A 295 -30.29 -27.09 -31.53
C LEU A 295 -31.61 -26.48 -31.03
N THR A 296 -32.68 -27.26 -31.10
CA THR A 296 -34.05 -26.83 -30.76
C THR A 296 -34.73 -27.86 -29.88
N GLY A 297 -35.69 -27.43 -29.06
CA GLY A 297 -36.41 -28.34 -28.15
C GLY A 297 -35.43 -29.08 -27.25
N GLU A 298 -35.46 -30.40 -27.31
CA GLU A 298 -34.55 -31.24 -26.56
C GLU A 298 -33.14 -31.24 -27.15
N GLY A 299 -33.00 -31.41 -28.47
CA GLY A 299 -31.86 -31.02 -29.32
C GLY A 299 -30.41 -31.29 -28.84
N GLY A 300 -30.18 -32.02 -27.76
CA GLY A 300 -28.89 -32.11 -27.08
C GLY A 300 -27.87 -32.92 -27.86
N ILE A 301 -26.59 -32.63 -27.60
CA ILE A 301 -25.43 -33.31 -28.16
C ILE A 301 -24.40 -33.63 -27.05
N GLU A 302 -24.88 -33.77 -25.82
CA GLU A 302 -24.07 -33.93 -24.60
C GLU A 302 -23.25 -35.23 -24.57
N HIS A 303 -23.64 -36.23 -25.38
CA HIS A 303 -22.92 -37.48 -25.54
C HIS A 303 -21.78 -37.40 -26.56
N SER A 304 -21.72 -36.35 -27.39
CA SER A 304 -20.64 -36.16 -28.36
C SER A 304 -19.30 -35.93 -27.68
N GLU A 305 -18.22 -36.43 -28.28
CA GLU A 305 -16.85 -36.33 -27.73
C GLU A 305 -16.34 -34.88 -27.64
N SER A 306 -16.62 -34.09 -28.68
CA SER A 306 -16.21 -32.70 -28.80
C SER A 306 -17.15 -31.94 -29.75
N VAL A 307 -17.11 -30.60 -29.68
CA VAL A 307 -17.78 -29.72 -30.66
C VAL A 307 -16.75 -28.76 -31.24
N GLU A 308 -16.56 -28.80 -32.55
CA GLU A 308 -15.53 -28.05 -33.29
C GLU A 308 -16.18 -27.12 -34.31
N LEU A 309 -15.97 -25.80 -34.17
CA LEU A 309 -16.49 -24.79 -35.09
C LEU A 309 -15.37 -24.21 -35.97
N SER A 310 -15.51 -24.34 -37.29
CA SER A 310 -14.66 -23.63 -38.24
C SER A 310 -15.08 -22.16 -38.38
N LYS A 311 -14.20 -21.33 -38.95
CA LYS A 311 -14.49 -19.93 -39.27
C LYS A 311 -15.79 -19.77 -40.08
N GLY A 312 -16.63 -18.81 -39.70
CA GLY A 312 -17.89 -18.48 -40.37
C GLY A 312 -19.04 -19.45 -40.05
N THR A 313 -18.89 -20.26 -39.00
CA THR A 313 -19.92 -21.21 -38.56
C THR A 313 -20.56 -20.81 -37.25
N SER A 314 -21.76 -21.33 -36.98
CA SER A 314 -22.46 -21.08 -35.74
C SER A 314 -23.02 -22.35 -35.09
N LEU A 315 -22.89 -22.43 -33.77
CA LEU A 315 -23.69 -23.30 -32.91
C LEU A 315 -24.78 -22.44 -32.26
N ASN A 316 -26.03 -22.69 -32.60
CA ASN A 316 -27.17 -21.97 -32.05
C ASN A 316 -27.97 -22.86 -31.09
N ILE A 317 -28.13 -22.41 -29.84
CA ILE A 317 -28.88 -23.13 -28.80
C ILE A 317 -30.10 -22.35 -28.29
N SER A 318 -30.40 -21.20 -28.90
CA SER A 318 -31.38 -20.21 -28.42
C SER A 318 -32.82 -20.75 -28.29
N SER A 319 -33.14 -21.88 -28.94
CA SER A 319 -34.46 -22.50 -28.92
C SER A 319 -34.49 -23.87 -28.24
N THR A 320 -33.47 -24.22 -27.44
CA THR A 320 -33.47 -25.42 -26.59
C THR A 320 -34.44 -25.25 -25.40
N THR A 321 -34.98 -26.32 -24.80
CA THR A 321 -35.98 -26.24 -23.71
C THR A 321 -35.39 -25.73 -22.39
N GLY A 322 -34.08 -25.89 -22.16
CA GLY A 322 -33.41 -25.51 -20.90
C GLY A 322 -31.91 -25.19 -21.01
N GLY A 323 -31.42 -24.89 -22.22
CA GLY A 323 -29.99 -24.93 -22.51
C GLY A 323 -29.52 -26.34 -22.89
N THR A 324 -28.21 -26.51 -22.99
CA THR A 324 -27.61 -27.80 -23.39
C THR A 324 -26.20 -27.94 -22.80
N MET A 325 -25.64 -29.14 -22.89
CA MET A 325 -24.26 -29.44 -22.55
C MET A 325 -23.49 -29.87 -23.80
N VAL A 326 -22.24 -29.42 -23.88
CA VAL A 326 -21.27 -29.90 -24.87
C VAL A 326 -20.00 -30.34 -24.17
N ASN A 327 -19.38 -31.42 -24.65
CA ASN A 327 -18.01 -31.75 -24.25
C ASN A 327 -17.04 -31.00 -25.14
N ASN A 328 -15.93 -30.52 -24.57
CA ASN A 328 -14.79 -29.91 -25.30
C ASN A 328 -15.18 -29.03 -26.48
N LEU A 329 -15.58 -27.78 -26.20
CA LEU A 329 -15.88 -26.80 -27.24
C LEU A 329 -14.60 -26.15 -27.77
N THR A 330 -14.40 -26.16 -29.09
CA THR A 330 -13.38 -25.40 -29.80
C THR A 330 -14.00 -24.59 -30.94
N GLY A 331 -13.37 -23.47 -31.28
CA GLY A 331 -13.84 -22.61 -32.36
C GLY A 331 -12.76 -21.71 -32.90
N ASP A 332 -12.67 -21.62 -34.22
CA ASP A 332 -11.77 -20.68 -34.90
C ASP A 332 -12.29 -19.24 -34.79
N GLU A 333 -11.40 -18.27 -35.00
CA GLU A 333 -11.78 -16.85 -35.10
C GLU A 333 -12.84 -16.64 -36.19
N GLY A 334 -13.94 -15.99 -35.83
CA GLY A 334 -15.11 -15.78 -36.69
C GLY A 334 -16.13 -16.93 -36.69
N SER A 335 -15.98 -17.92 -35.80
CA SER A 335 -17.10 -18.79 -35.41
C SER A 335 -17.96 -18.12 -34.34
N HIS A 336 -19.20 -18.60 -34.15
CA HIS A 336 -20.16 -18.00 -33.22
C HIS A 336 -20.91 -19.05 -32.37
N VAL A 337 -21.10 -18.78 -31.09
CA VAL A 337 -22.08 -19.47 -30.25
C VAL A 337 -23.24 -18.51 -29.99
N VAL A 338 -24.45 -18.90 -30.39
CA VAL A 338 -25.70 -18.12 -30.22
C VAL A 338 -26.48 -18.71 -29.06
N LEU A 339 -26.59 -17.97 -27.96
CA LEU A 339 -27.16 -18.44 -26.70
C LEU A 339 -28.65 -18.12 -26.56
N GLY A 340 -29.11 -16.99 -27.11
CA GLY A 340 -30.41 -16.42 -26.75
C GLY A 340 -30.51 -16.13 -25.24
N ASP A 341 -31.45 -16.78 -24.55
CA ASP A 341 -31.64 -16.71 -23.10
C ASP A 341 -31.18 -17.99 -22.36
N ARG A 342 -30.37 -18.83 -23.03
CA ARG A 342 -30.04 -20.18 -22.56
C ARG A 342 -28.65 -20.29 -21.94
N LEU A 343 -28.54 -21.17 -20.95
CA LEU A 343 -27.27 -21.55 -20.34
C LEU A 343 -26.57 -22.60 -21.21
N LEU A 344 -25.35 -22.35 -21.65
CA LEU A 344 -24.50 -23.38 -22.25
C LEU A 344 -23.58 -23.97 -21.17
N THR A 345 -23.67 -25.29 -20.98
CA THR A 345 -22.71 -26.02 -20.16
C THR A 345 -21.58 -26.55 -21.03
N VAL A 346 -20.35 -26.11 -20.76
CA VAL A 346 -19.14 -26.64 -21.40
C VAL A 346 -18.45 -27.57 -20.42
N ASN A 347 -18.49 -28.87 -20.70
CA ASN A 347 -17.77 -29.89 -19.94
C ASN A 347 -16.39 -30.14 -20.56
N SER A 348 -15.37 -29.53 -19.99
CA SER A 348 -14.00 -29.63 -20.49
C SER A 348 -13.30 -30.86 -19.91
N LEU A 349 -13.24 -31.89 -20.73
CA LEU A 349 -12.52 -33.15 -20.49
C LEU A 349 -11.05 -33.06 -20.94
N ALA A 350 -10.76 -32.15 -21.87
CA ALA A 350 -9.42 -31.79 -22.33
C ALA A 350 -9.32 -30.26 -22.47
N ASP A 351 -8.08 -29.74 -22.49
CA ASP A 351 -7.85 -28.31 -22.66
C ASP A 351 -8.35 -27.87 -24.05
N SER A 352 -9.21 -26.85 -24.08
CA SER A 352 -9.80 -26.37 -25.34
C SER A 352 -9.79 -24.85 -25.43
N VAL A 353 -9.68 -24.34 -26.66
CA VAL A 353 -9.66 -22.90 -26.96
C VAL A 353 -10.82 -22.58 -27.89
N PHE A 354 -11.61 -21.57 -27.52
CA PHE A 354 -12.64 -20.99 -28.34
C PHE A 354 -12.29 -19.54 -28.68
N SER A 355 -11.91 -19.33 -29.93
CA SER A 355 -11.48 -18.03 -30.49
C SER A 355 -12.62 -17.30 -31.22
N GLY A 356 -13.82 -17.89 -31.27
CA GLY A 356 -15.01 -17.28 -31.85
C GLY A 356 -15.70 -16.27 -30.93
N GLU A 357 -16.82 -15.72 -31.40
CA GLU A 357 -17.72 -14.92 -30.57
C GLU A 357 -18.60 -15.84 -29.71
N PHE A 358 -18.57 -15.63 -28.39
CA PHE A 358 -19.41 -16.36 -27.45
C PHE A 358 -20.56 -15.48 -26.97
N GLY A 359 -21.78 -15.82 -27.41
CA GLY A 359 -22.96 -14.99 -27.23
C GLY A 359 -22.93 -13.71 -28.07
N ALA A 360 -24.06 -13.35 -28.66
CA ALA A 360 -24.23 -12.09 -29.38
C ALA A 360 -24.62 -10.93 -28.45
N GLU A 361 -24.48 -9.69 -28.91
CA GLU A 361 -24.90 -8.51 -28.15
C GLU A 361 -26.40 -8.56 -27.79
N GLY A 362 -26.69 -8.39 -26.50
CA GLY A 362 -28.06 -8.42 -25.97
C GLY A 362 -28.58 -9.81 -25.58
N GLU A 363 -27.78 -10.87 -25.78
CA GLU A 363 -28.13 -12.21 -25.31
C GLU A 363 -28.00 -12.32 -23.78
N THR A 364 -29.00 -12.91 -23.14
CA THR A 364 -29.10 -13.06 -21.68
C THR A 364 -28.73 -14.46 -21.18
N GLY A 365 -28.39 -15.35 -22.11
CA GLY A 365 -27.80 -16.65 -21.81
C GLY A 365 -26.46 -16.52 -21.08
N GLY A 366 -26.03 -17.61 -20.44
CA GLY A 366 -24.83 -17.65 -19.61
C GLY A 366 -23.93 -18.84 -19.93
N LEU A 367 -22.84 -18.96 -19.16
CA LEU A 367 -21.84 -20.02 -19.29
C LEU A 367 -21.69 -20.80 -17.99
N LEU A 368 -21.81 -22.13 -18.05
CA LEU A 368 -21.41 -23.04 -16.98
C LEU A 368 -20.23 -23.89 -17.44
N LYS A 369 -19.04 -23.62 -16.89
CA LYS A 369 -17.83 -24.42 -17.12
C LYS A 369 -17.74 -25.56 -16.10
N THR A 370 -17.69 -26.80 -16.60
CA THR A 370 -17.50 -28.03 -15.82
C THR A 370 -16.30 -28.82 -16.36
N GLY A 371 -15.96 -29.95 -15.73
CA GLY A 371 -14.80 -30.76 -16.10
C GLY A 371 -13.47 -30.16 -15.62
N ALA A 372 -12.48 -31.02 -15.40
CA ALA A 372 -11.22 -30.63 -14.74
C ALA A 372 -10.26 -29.84 -15.65
N ALA A 373 -10.42 -29.92 -16.97
CA ALA A 373 -9.51 -29.27 -17.92
C ALA A 373 -9.79 -27.76 -18.08
N SER A 374 -8.87 -27.05 -18.74
CA SER A 374 -9.00 -25.63 -19.04
C SER A 374 -9.92 -25.38 -20.23
N PHE A 375 -10.80 -24.38 -20.11
CA PHE A 375 -11.50 -23.78 -21.24
C PHE A 375 -11.02 -22.35 -21.42
N THR A 376 -10.45 -22.05 -22.58
CA THR A 376 -9.94 -20.72 -22.90
C THR A 376 -10.89 -19.99 -23.82
N LEU A 377 -11.39 -18.83 -23.37
CA LEU A 377 -12.05 -17.85 -24.23
C LEU A 377 -10.99 -16.90 -24.79
N ALA A 378 -10.85 -16.88 -26.11
CA ALA A 378 -9.86 -16.07 -26.83
C ALA A 378 -10.52 -15.04 -27.76
N GLY A 379 -11.81 -15.19 -28.06
CA GLY A 379 -12.59 -14.24 -28.86
C GLY A 379 -13.43 -13.29 -28.02
N GLN A 380 -14.38 -12.59 -28.66
CA GLN A 380 -15.31 -11.68 -28.00
C GLN A 380 -16.37 -12.45 -27.22
N ASN A 381 -16.72 -12.00 -26.01
CA ASN A 381 -17.83 -12.59 -25.25
C ASN A 381 -18.86 -11.51 -24.93
N ASN A 382 -20.02 -11.56 -25.59
CA ASN A 382 -21.04 -10.50 -25.50
C ASN A 382 -22.27 -10.88 -24.66
N TYR A 383 -22.32 -12.09 -24.13
CA TYR A 383 -23.44 -12.55 -23.30
C TYR A 383 -23.54 -11.79 -21.97
N THR A 384 -24.76 -11.68 -21.46
CA THR A 384 -25.09 -10.93 -20.22
C THR A 384 -25.59 -11.80 -19.08
N GLY A 385 -25.80 -13.10 -19.30
CA GLY A 385 -26.08 -14.05 -18.24
C GLY A 385 -24.85 -14.39 -17.40
N ASP A 386 -25.08 -15.13 -16.31
CA ASP A 386 -24.04 -15.47 -15.34
C ASP A 386 -22.97 -16.41 -15.92
N THR A 387 -21.74 -16.28 -15.39
CA THR A 387 -20.62 -17.19 -15.64
C THR A 387 -20.31 -17.97 -14.38
N THR A 388 -20.50 -19.28 -14.40
CA THR A 388 -20.13 -20.17 -13.30
C THR A 388 -19.01 -21.10 -13.71
N VAL A 389 -17.91 -21.13 -12.96
CA VAL A 389 -16.86 -22.13 -13.08
C VAL A 389 -17.03 -23.12 -11.95
N SER A 390 -17.56 -24.30 -12.27
CA SER A 390 -17.83 -25.35 -11.29
C SER A 390 -16.63 -26.26 -11.02
N ALA A 391 -15.71 -26.38 -11.97
CA ALA A 391 -14.48 -27.17 -11.85
C ALA A 391 -13.46 -26.76 -12.93
N GLY A 392 -12.19 -27.02 -12.63
CA GLY A 392 -11.09 -26.75 -13.55
C GLY A 392 -10.90 -25.24 -13.76
N LYS A 393 -10.42 -24.88 -14.94
CA LYS A 393 -9.96 -23.52 -15.24
C LYS A 393 -10.79 -22.88 -16.35
N LEU A 394 -11.26 -21.66 -16.14
CA LEU A 394 -11.71 -20.76 -17.21
C LEU A 394 -10.60 -19.73 -17.44
N SER A 395 -9.96 -19.78 -18.61
CA SER A 395 -8.91 -18.84 -18.98
C SER A 395 -9.45 -17.79 -19.95
N LEU A 396 -9.08 -16.53 -19.75
CA LEU A 396 -9.30 -15.45 -20.71
C LEU A 396 -7.96 -15.07 -21.33
N SER A 397 -7.94 -14.84 -22.65
CA SER A 397 -6.71 -14.54 -23.38
C SER A 397 -6.89 -13.44 -24.42
N GLY A 398 -5.79 -12.76 -24.78
CA GLY A 398 -5.84 -11.63 -25.72
C GLY A 398 -6.76 -10.53 -25.20
N ASP A 399 -7.59 -9.96 -26.07
CA ASP A 399 -8.55 -8.92 -25.72
C ASP A 399 -9.89 -9.49 -25.22
N SER A 400 -9.96 -10.81 -24.99
CA SER A 400 -11.18 -11.48 -24.51
C SER A 400 -11.56 -10.96 -23.12
N ASN A 401 -12.79 -10.46 -23.00
CA ASN A 401 -13.36 -10.00 -21.74
C ASN A 401 -14.69 -10.71 -21.47
N ILE A 402 -15.12 -10.73 -20.21
CA ILE A 402 -16.47 -11.17 -19.81
C ILE A 402 -17.18 -10.04 -19.05
N GLU A 403 -16.83 -8.80 -19.34
CA GLU A 403 -17.30 -7.60 -18.63
C GLU A 403 -18.82 -7.38 -18.74
N LYS A 404 -19.41 -7.89 -19.82
CA LYS A 404 -20.85 -7.83 -20.07
C LYS A 404 -21.62 -8.93 -19.35
N SER A 405 -20.94 -10.00 -18.90
CA SER A 405 -21.59 -11.11 -18.19
C SER A 405 -22.28 -10.64 -16.91
N GLY A 406 -23.19 -11.45 -16.41
CA GLY A 406 -23.82 -11.26 -15.11
C GLY A 406 -22.84 -11.52 -13.98
N ASN A 407 -23.26 -12.27 -12.96
CA ASN A 407 -22.38 -12.62 -11.86
C ASN A 407 -21.31 -13.63 -12.33
N VAL A 408 -20.09 -13.47 -11.83
CA VAL A 408 -19.03 -14.48 -11.97
C VAL A 408 -18.90 -15.27 -10.67
N ARG A 409 -19.14 -16.58 -10.73
CA ARG A 409 -19.05 -17.49 -9.58
C ARG A 409 -18.00 -18.57 -9.78
N LEU A 410 -17.09 -18.70 -8.82
CA LEU A 410 -16.11 -19.78 -8.75
C LEU A 410 -16.47 -20.75 -7.61
N ASN A 411 -16.72 -22.02 -7.93
CA ASN A 411 -16.87 -23.06 -6.92
C ASN A 411 -15.49 -23.49 -6.37
N ARG A 412 -15.48 -24.30 -5.32
CA ARG A 412 -14.25 -24.91 -4.79
C ARG A 412 -13.43 -25.58 -5.90
N ASP A 413 -12.11 -25.38 -5.87
CA ASP A 413 -11.12 -25.88 -6.83
C ASP A 413 -11.27 -25.33 -8.27
N ALA A 414 -12.15 -24.34 -8.48
CA ALA A 414 -12.28 -23.65 -9.76
C ALA A 414 -11.32 -22.47 -9.86
N THR A 415 -10.79 -22.24 -11.06
CA THR A 415 -9.87 -21.14 -11.35
C THR A 415 -10.42 -20.22 -12.43
N LEU A 416 -10.41 -18.92 -12.19
CA LEU A 416 -10.47 -17.89 -13.23
C LEU A 416 -9.04 -17.40 -13.50
N ASP A 417 -8.57 -17.53 -14.74
CA ASP A 417 -7.24 -17.06 -15.13
C ASP A 417 -7.34 -15.94 -16.17
N ILE A 418 -6.78 -14.78 -15.82
CA ILE A 418 -6.73 -13.59 -16.68
C ILE A 418 -5.30 -13.24 -17.11
N SER A 419 -4.30 -14.04 -16.73
CA SER A 419 -2.87 -13.77 -16.95
C SER A 419 -2.50 -13.65 -18.43
N ALA A 420 -3.26 -14.28 -19.32
CA ALA A 420 -3.06 -14.22 -20.76
C ALA A 420 -3.83 -13.09 -21.47
N THR A 421 -4.58 -12.25 -20.74
CA THR A 421 -5.28 -11.09 -21.31
C THR A 421 -4.31 -9.97 -21.68
N THR A 422 -4.64 -9.10 -22.63
CA THR A 422 -3.76 -8.01 -23.10
C THR A 422 -3.74 -6.80 -22.17
N ASN A 423 -4.80 -6.54 -21.40
CA ASN A 423 -4.94 -5.35 -20.54
C ASN A 423 -5.66 -5.66 -19.22
N GLY A 424 -5.71 -6.92 -18.80
CA GLY A 424 -6.64 -7.34 -17.74
C GLY A 424 -8.07 -7.46 -18.26
N THR A 425 -9.01 -7.58 -17.33
CA THR A 425 -10.43 -7.72 -17.66
C THR A 425 -11.31 -7.10 -16.57
N MET A 426 -12.61 -7.03 -16.85
CA MET A 426 -13.63 -6.65 -15.88
C MET A 426 -14.63 -7.79 -15.71
N VAL A 427 -15.11 -7.96 -14.48
CA VAL A 427 -16.19 -8.91 -14.12
C VAL A 427 -17.23 -8.19 -13.26
N ASN A 428 -18.49 -8.60 -13.37
CA ASN A 428 -19.55 -8.14 -12.46
C ASN A 428 -19.70 -9.14 -11.31
N ASN A 429 -19.83 -8.62 -10.08
CA ASN A 429 -20.12 -9.39 -8.86
C ASN A 429 -19.35 -10.72 -8.73
N LEU A 430 -18.02 -10.65 -8.54
CA LEU A 430 -17.23 -11.85 -8.32
C LEU A 430 -17.58 -12.50 -6.97
N THR A 431 -17.91 -13.79 -7.00
CA THR A 431 -18.07 -14.65 -5.82
C THR A 431 -17.21 -15.89 -5.95
N GLY A 432 -16.74 -16.41 -4.81
CA GLY A 432 -15.87 -17.59 -4.79
C GLY A 432 -15.98 -18.34 -3.48
N ASP A 433 -16.07 -19.67 -3.57
CA ASP A 433 -15.99 -20.54 -2.39
C ASP A 433 -14.51 -20.68 -1.94
N GLU A 434 -14.31 -21.10 -0.69
CA GLU A 434 -12.97 -21.46 -0.21
C GLU A 434 -12.34 -22.55 -1.11
N GLY A 435 -11.08 -22.34 -1.51
CA GLY A 435 -10.36 -23.20 -2.46
C GLY A 435 -10.58 -22.85 -3.94
N SER A 436 -11.36 -21.82 -4.26
CA SER A 436 -11.35 -21.23 -5.60
C SER A 436 -10.12 -20.32 -5.78
N HIS A 437 -9.73 -20.04 -7.03
CA HIS A 437 -8.54 -19.25 -7.34
C HIS A 437 -8.81 -18.21 -8.43
N VAL A 438 -8.21 -17.04 -8.30
CA VAL A 438 -8.03 -16.06 -9.38
C VAL A 438 -6.54 -15.96 -9.69
N VAL A 439 -6.16 -16.22 -10.95
CA VAL A 439 -4.78 -16.09 -11.46
C VAL A 439 -4.69 -14.79 -12.27
N LEU A 440 -3.85 -13.85 -11.81
CA LEU A 440 -3.76 -12.51 -12.37
C LEU A 440 -2.60 -12.35 -13.36
N GLY A 441 -1.50 -13.09 -13.20
CA GLY A 441 -0.23 -12.78 -13.85
C GLY A 441 0.24 -11.36 -13.50
N ASP A 442 0.44 -10.51 -14.51
CA ASP A 442 0.80 -9.10 -14.38
C ASP A 442 -0.39 -8.14 -14.61
N ARG A 443 -1.62 -8.66 -14.59
CA ARG A 443 -2.83 -7.94 -15.01
C ARG A 443 -3.68 -7.44 -13.85
N PHE A 444 -4.44 -6.37 -14.09
CA PHE A 444 -5.46 -5.93 -13.14
C PHE A 444 -6.78 -6.64 -13.41
N LEU A 445 -7.40 -7.19 -12.36
CA LEU A 445 -8.80 -7.58 -12.40
C LEU A 445 -9.67 -6.40 -11.90
N THR A 446 -10.58 -5.94 -12.75
CA THR A 446 -11.60 -4.98 -12.34
C THR A 446 -12.85 -5.73 -11.85
N VAL A 447 -13.22 -5.56 -10.59
CA VAL A 447 -14.45 -6.11 -10.03
C VAL A 447 -15.48 -4.99 -9.90
N ASN A 448 -16.48 -5.01 -10.78
CA ASN A 448 -17.61 -4.10 -10.73
C ASN A 448 -18.72 -4.68 -9.85
N SER A 449 -18.79 -4.25 -8.58
CA SER A 449 -19.78 -4.73 -7.63
C SER A 449 -21.08 -3.95 -7.74
N LEU A 450 -22.06 -4.58 -8.38
CA LEU A 450 -23.45 -4.14 -8.51
C LEU A 450 -24.31 -4.63 -7.34
N ALA A 451 -23.91 -5.73 -6.69
CA ALA A 451 -24.49 -6.28 -5.47
C ALA A 451 -23.37 -6.70 -4.51
N ASP A 452 -23.68 -6.82 -3.22
CA ASP A 452 -22.70 -7.25 -2.22
C ASP A 452 -22.24 -8.68 -2.53
N SER A 453 -20.93 -8.87 -2.63
CA SER A 453 -20.35 -10.17 -2.96
C SER A 453 -19.18 -10.53 -2.04
N VAL A 454 -18.98 -11.84 -1.85
CA VAL A 454 -17.91 -12.40 -1.03
C VAL A 454 -17.09 -13.36 -1.88
N PHE A 455 -15.77 -13.14 -1.89
CA PHE A 455 -14.81 -14.03 -2.50
C PHE A 455 -13.93 -14.64 -1.41
N SER A 456 -14.14 -15.94 -1.16
CA SER A 456 -13.43 -16.71 -0.12
C SER A 456 -12.26 -17.53 -0.67
N GLY A 457 -11.98 -17.42 -1.97
CA GLY A 457 -10.87 -18.08 -2.64
C GLY A 457 -9.54 -17.34 -2.49
N GLU A 458 -8.50 -17.90 -3.10
CA GLU A 458 -7.21 -17.22 -3.27
C GLU A 458 -7.29 -16.19 -4.40
N PHE A 459 -6.95 -14.94 -4.11
CA PHE A 459 -6.89 -13.86 -5.10
C PHE A 459 -5.44 -13.54 -5.43
N GLY A 460 -5.03 -13.89 -6.66
CA GLY A 460 -3.65 -13.84 -7.12
C GLY A 460 -2.79 -14.94 -6.48
N ALA A 461 -1.90 -15.55 -7.25
CA ALA A 461 -0.91 -16.51 -6.75
C ALA A 461 0.34 -15.80 -6.21
N GLU A 462 1.16 -16.51 -5.43
CA GLU A 462 2.42 -15.97 -4.91
C GLU A 462 3.36 -15.52 -6.06
N GLY A 463 3.81 -14.27 -5.99
CA GLY A 463 4.73 -13.69 -6.98
C GLY A 463 4.04 -12.99 -8.16
N GLU A 464 2.71 -13.00 -8.22
CA GLU A 464 1.97 -12.26 -9.25
C GLU A 464 1.99 -10.75 -9.01
N THR A 465 2.29 -9.97 -10.05
CA THR A 465 2.39 -8.50 -10.01
C THR A 465 1.10 -7.80 -10.45
N GLY A 466 0.09 -8.57 -10.82
CA GLY A 466 -1.27 -8.09 -11.06
C GLY A 466 -1.90 -7.45 -9.83
N GLY A 467 -2.99 -6.72 -10.03
CA GLY A 467 -3.64 -5.94 -8.98
C GLY A 467 -5.17 -5.99 -9.04
N LEU A 468 -5.81 -5.27 -8.12
CA LEU A 468 -7.25 -5.22 -7.96
C LEU A 468 -7.77 -3.79 -8.17
N LEU A 469 -8.76 -3.65 -9.06
CA LEU A 469 -9.55 -2.44 -9.21
C LEU A 469 -11.00 -2.72 -8.82
N LYS A 470 -11.45 -2.17 -7.69
CA LYS A 470 -12.84 -2.28 -7.23
C LYS A 470 -13.65 -1.09 -7.71
N THR A 471 -14.71 -1.36 -8.47
CA THR A 471 -15.71 -0.38 -8.94
C THR A 471 -17.12 -0.80 -8.52
N GLY A 472 -18.14 0.01 -8.86
CA GLY A 472 -19.52 -0.24 -8.45
C GLY A 472 -19.79 0.12 -6.98
N ALA A 473 -21.05 0.47 -6.68
CA ALA A 473 -21.42 1.03 -5.39
C ALA A 473 -21.49 -0.01 -4.25
N ALA A 474 -21.66 -1.30 -4.57
CA ALA A 474 -21.82 -2.35 -3.58
C ALA A 474 -20.49 -2.79 -2.94
N SER A 475 -20.57 -3.58 -1.87
CA SER A 475 -19.42 -4.12 -1.15
C SER A 475 -18.81 -5.33 -1.85
N PHE A 476 -17.49 -5.37 -1.97
CA PHE A 476 -16.74 -6.58 -2.31
C PHE A 476 -15.94 -7.03 -1.09
N THR A 477 -16.16 -8.26 -0.64
CA THR A 477 -15.46 -8.81 0.52
C THR A 477 -14.42 -9.83 0.08
N LEU A 478 -13.16 -9.58 0.44
CA LEU A 478 -12.09 -10.57 0.35
C LEU A 478 -12.03 -11.35 1.67
N ALA A 479 -12.35 -12.64 1.59
CA ALA A 479 -12.45 -13.56 2.72
C ALA A 479 -11.49 -14.78 2.62
N GLY A 480 -10.75 -14.89 1.50
CA GLY A 480 -9.63 -15.84 1.34
C GLY A 480 -8.26 -15.15 1.26
N GLN A 481 -7.19 -15.90 0.98
CA GLN A 481 -5.84 -15.34 0.90
C GLN A 481 -5.68 -14.40 -0.31
N ASN A 482 -4.96 -13.29 -0.17
CA ASN A 482 -4.66 -12.39 -1.28
C ASN A 482 -3.14 -12.26 -1.43
N ASN A 483 -2.57 -12.90 -2.47
CA ASN A 483 -1.12 -12.99 -2.65
C ASN A 483 -0.54 -12.06 -3.73
N TYR A 484 -1.39 -11.32 -4.43
CA TYR A 484 -0.98 -10.37 -5.46
C TYR A 484 -0.15 -9.20 -4.91
N THR A 485 0.77 -8.69 -5.72
CA THR A 485 1.71 -7.62 -5.36
C THR A 485 1.49 -6.31 -6.11
N GLY A 486 0.59 -6.29 -7.09
CA GLY A 486 0.15 -5.06 -7.75
C GLY A 486 -0.76 -4.22 -6.86
N ASP A 487 -1.11 -3.02 -7.34
CA ASP A 487 -1.87 -2.05 -6.58
C ASP A 487 -3.31 -2.52 -6.28
N THR A 488 -3.85 -2.06 -5.16
CA THR A 488 -5.28 -2.16 -4.83
C THR A 488 -5.91 -0.77 -4.93
N THR A 489 -6.82 -0.57 -5.88
CA THR A 489 -7.57 0.68 -6.02
C THR A 489 -9.04 0.45 -5.74
N VAL A 490 -9.63 1.21 -4.82
CA VAL A 490 -11.07 1.26 -4.60
C VAL A 490 -11.59 2.56 -5.21
N SER A 491 -12.23 2.44 -6.38
CA SER A 491 -12.74 3.59 -7.11
C SER A 491 -14.15 4.00 -6.69
N ALA A 492 -14.95 3.07 -6.17
CA ALA A 492 -16.29 3.31 -5.65
C ALA A 492 -16.73 2.18 -4.70
N GLY A 493 -17.68 2.49 -3.82
CA GLY A 493 -18.27 1.54 -2.88
C GLY A 493 -17.27 1.08 -1.83
N LYS A 494 -17.41 -0.16 -1.38
CA LYS A 494 -16.66 -0.70 -0.24
C LYS A 494 -15.82 -1.92 -0.64
N LEU A 495 -14.55 -1.93 -0.26
CA LEU A 495 -13.72 -3.13 -0.20
C LEU A 495 -13.62 -3.56 1.27
N SER A 496 -14.17 -4.72 1.61
CA SER A 496 -14.12 -5.28 2.95
C SER A 496 -13.09 -6.40 3.02
N LEU A 497 -12.28 -6.41 4.07
CA LEU A 497 -11.36 -7.50 4.40
C LEU A 497 -11.90 -8.25 5.61
N SER A 498 -11.85 -9.58 5.60
CA SER A 498 -12.41 -10.41 6.68
C SER A 498 -11.53 -11.61 7.02
N GLY A 499 -11.60 -12.10 8.26
CA GLY A 499 -10.74 -13.20 8.71
C GLY A 499 -9.25 -12.85 8.63
N ASP A 500 -8.42 -13.80 8.21
CA ASP A 500 -6.98 -13.59 8.03
C ASP A 500 -6.64 -13.06 6.62
N SER A 501 -7.66 -12.70 5.83
CA SER A 501 -7.52 -12.13 4.49
C SER A 501 -6.97 -10.72 4.56
N ASN A 502 -5.66 -10.61 4.34
CA ASN A 502 -4.98 -9.34 4.25
C ASN A 502 -4.63 -9.02 2.80
N ILE A 503 -4.40 -7.74 2.51
CA ILE A 503 -3.79 -7.24 1.27
C ILE A 503 -2.37 -6.73 1.55
N GLU A 504 -1.71 -7.29 2.57
CA GLU A 504 -0.39 -6.84 3.05
C GLU A 504 0.72 -6.93 2.00
N LYS A 505 0.56 -7.85 1.03
CA LYS A 505 1.48 -8.05 -0.08
C LYS A 505 1.22 -7.12 -1.26
N SER A 506 0.04 -6.47 -1.33
CA SER A 506 -0.30 -5.60 -2.45
C SER A 506 0.65 -4.41 -2.52
N GLY A 507 0.72 -3.79 -3.69
CA GLY A 507 1.42 -2.53 -3.90
C GLY A 507 0.71 -1.38 -3.17
N ASN A 508 0.53 -0.26 -3.86
CA ASN A 508 -0.15 0.90 -3.28
C ASN A 508 -1.62 0.58 -3.02
N VAL A 509 -2.15 1.08 -1.90
CA VAL A 509 -3.59 1.06 -1.63
C VAL A 509 -4.15 2.47 -1.82
N ARG A 510 -5.07 2.64 -2.78
CA ARG A 510 -5.62 3.93 -3.19
C ARG A 510 -7.13 3.96 -3.06
N LEU A 511 -7.67 4.94 -2.33
CA LEU A 511 -9.12 5.15 -2.17
C LEU A 511 -9.56 6.44 -2.88
N ASN A 512 -10.51 6.33 -3.81
CA ASN A 512 -11.18 7.49 -4.38
C ASN A 512 -12.13 8.14 -3.37
N ARG A 513 -12.60 9.35 -3.69
CA ARG A 513 -13.75 9.97 -3.01
C ARG A 513 -14.92 8.98 -2.89
N ASP A 514 -15.54 8.95 -1.71
CA ASP A 514 -16.65 8.07 -1.32
C ASP A 514 -16.31 6.56 -1.30
N ALA A 515 -15.06 6.16 -1.57
CA ALA A 515 -14.62 4.78 -1.46
C ALA A 515 -14.28 4.42 0.00
N THR A 516 -14.60 3.19 0.40
CA THR A 516 -14.32 2.68 1.75
C THR A 516 -13.42 1.44 1.69
N LEU A 517 -12.35 1.44 2.47
CA LEU A 517 -11.65 0.22 2.89
C LEU A 517 -12.10 -0.14 4.30
N ASP A 518 -12.74 -1.30 4.48
CA ASP A 518 -13.18 -1.78 5.78
C ASP A 518 -12.37 -2.99 6.22
N ILE A 519 -11.67 -2.86 7.34
CA ILE A 519 -10.86 -3.92 7.94
C ILE A 519 -11.45 -4.43 9.25
N SER A 520 -12.64 -3.96 9.65
CA SER A 520 -13.25 -4.24 10.95
C SER A 520 -13.51 -5.73 11.19
N ALA A 521 -13.74 -6.49 10.12
CA ALA A 521 -13.98 -7.93 10.15
C ALA A 521 -12.71 -8.80 10.06
N THR A 522 -11.51 -8.22 9.95
CA THR A 522 -10.24 -8.96 9.98
C THR A 522 -9.96 -9.55 11.36
N THR A 523 -9.16 -10.62 11.49
CA THR A 523 -8.85 -11.25 12.80
C THR A 523 -7.88 -10.41 13.64
N ASN A 524 -6.86 -9.81 13.01
CA ASN A 524 -5.77 -9.12 13.70
C ASN A 524 -5.47 -7.72 13.12
N GLY A 525 -6.33 -7.20 12.24
CA GLY A 525 -5.99 -6.06 11.40
C GLY A 525 -5.17 -6.45 10.18
N THR A 526 -4.65 -5.46 9.47
CA THR A 526 -3.87 -5.66 8.23
C THR A 526 -2.73 -4.65 8.14
N MET A 527 -1.75 -4.99 7.32
CA MET A 527 -0.80 -4.02 6.77
C MET A 527 -1.24 -3.59 5.37
N VAL A 528 -0.95 -2.34 4.99
CA VAL A 528 -1.10 -1.82 3.63
C VAL A 528 0.14 -1.02 3.25
N ASN A 529 0.52 -1.00 1.97
CA ASN A 529 1.63 -0.18 1.50
C ASN A 529 1.11 1.15 0.91
N ASN A 530 1.81 2.25 1.21
CA ASN A 530 1.58 3.59 0.64
C ASN A 530 0.09 3.99 0.56
N LEU A 531 -0.63 3.93 1.68
CA LEU A 531 -2.04 4.28 1.72
C LEU A 531 -2.26 5.72 1.24
N THR A 532 -3.07 5.88 0.19
CA THR A 532 -3.49 7.18 -0.36
C THR A 532 -5.01 7.25 -0.45
N GLY A 533 -5.55 8.45 -0.28
CA GLY A 533 -7.00 8.63 -0.28
C GLY A 533 -7.41 10.06 -0.54
N ASP A 534 -8.40 10.24 -1.41
CA ASP A 534 -9.02 11.54 -1.64
C ASP A 534 -9.87 11.96 -0.43
N GLU A 535 -10.15 13.26 -0.31
CA GLU A 535 -11.14 13.77 0.64
C GLU A 535 -12.51 13.08 0.42
N GLY A 536 -13.12 12.61 1.50
CA GLY A 536 -14.37 11.83 1.48
C GLY A 536 -14.17 10.33 1.28
N SER A 537 -12.93 9.84 1.14
CA SER A 537 -12.64 8.40 1.29
C SER A 537 -12.64 7.99 2.76
N HIS A 538 -12.84 6.70 3.03
CA HIS A 538 -12.94 6.17 4.39
C HIS A 538 -12.11 4.91 4.61
N VAL A 539 -11.48 4.80 5.78
CA VAL A 539 -10.94 3.55 6.32
C VAL A 539 -11.67 3.23 7.62
N VAL A 540 -12.30 2.05 7.69
CA VAL A 540 -13.06 1.60 8.86
C VAL A 540 -12.26 0.51 9.59
N LEU A 541 -11.79 0.83 10.79
CA LEU A 541 -10.92 -0.07 11.57
C LEU A 541 -11.68 -1.09 12.41
N GLY A 542 -12.91 -0.79 12.86
CA GLY A 542 -13.52 -1.53 13.98
C GLY A 542 -12.59 -1.48 15.21
N ASP A 543 -12.31 -2.61 15.84
CA ASP A 543 -11.33 -2.71 16.94
C ASP A 543 -9.91 -3.11 16.46
N ARG A 544 -9.64 -3.02 15.15
CA ARG A 544 -8.45 -3.63 14.52
C ARG A 544 -7.29 -2.66 14.37
N LEU A 545 -6.09 -3.23 14.17
CA LEU A 545 -4.86 -2.48 13.95
C LEU A 545 -4.63 -2.27 12.44
N LEU A 546 -4.45 -1.02 12.02
CA LEU A 546 -3.95 -0.72 10.68
C LEU A 546 -2.47 -0.37 10.75
N THR A 547 -1.63 -1.11 10.04
CA THR A 547 -0.23 -0.71 9.79
C THR A 547 -0.11 -0.17 8.37
N VAL A 548 0.29 1.09 8.23
CA VAL A 548 0.62 1.68 6.93
C VAL A 548 2.14 1.67 6.77
N ASN A 549 2.62 0.85 5.85
CA ASN A 549 4.02 0.78 5.46
C ASN A 549 4.27 1.75 4.29
N SER A 550 4.64 2.99 4.61
CA SER A 550 4.94 4.04 3.63
C SER A 550 6.37 3.86 3.13
N LEU A 551 6.52 3.08 2.05
CA LEU A 551 7.77 2.91 1.31
C LEU A 551 8.13 4.16 0.49
N ALA A 552 7.11 4.95 0.12
CA ALA A 552 7.23 6.26 -0.52
C ALA A 552 6.33 7.28 0.19
N ASP A 553 6.50 8.56 -0.14
CA ASP A 553 5.65 9.63 0.39
C ASP A 553 4.20 9.42 -0.05
N SER A 554 3.26 9.58 0.89
CA SER A 554 1.84 9.32 0.68
C SER A 554 0.98 10.37 1.38
N VAL A 555 -0.17 10.68 0.79
CA VAL A 555 -1.16 11.61 1.36
C VAL A 555 -2.50 10.88 1.46
N PHE A 556 -3.07 10.88 2.66
CA PHE A 556 -4.40 10.37 2.92
C PHE A 556 -5.26 11.48 3.53
N SER A 557 -6.20 11.99 2.72
CA SER A 557 -7.11 13.08 3.06
C SER A 557 -8.52 12.59 3.44
N GLY A 558 -8.72 11.28 3.50
CA GLY A 558 -9.96 10.66 3.98
C GLY A 558 -10.07 10.60 5.51
N GLU A 559 -11.13 9.94 5.98
CA GLU A 559 -11.34 9.65 7.41
C GLU A 559 -10.92 8.21 7.75
N ILE A 560 -10.11 8.04 8.79
CA ILE A 560 -9.88 6.77 9.48
C ILE A 560 -10.77 6.73 10.73
N SER A 561 -11.57 5.68 10.89
CA SER A 561 -12.61 5.57 11.93
C SER A 561 -12.58 4.23 12.69
N GLY A 562 -13.22 4.15 13.86
CA GLY A 562 -13.34 2.94 14.69
C GLY A 562 -12.61 3.01 16.04
N ASN A 563 -12.60 1.95 16.84
CA ASN A 563 -11.85 1.92 18.10
C ASN A 563 -10.39 1.48 17.93
N GLY A 564 -10.02 1.04 16.72
CA GLY A 564 -8.72 0.53 16.35
C GLY A 564 -7.58 1.55 16.42
N SER A 565 -6.35 1.06 16.25
CA SER A 565 -5.11 1.84 16.32
C SER A 565 -4.42 1.95 14.95
N LEU A 566 -3.56 2.95 14.81
CA LEU A 566 -2.79 3.21 13.59
C LEU A 566 -1.28 3.10 13.88
N ILE A 567 -0.56 2.36 13.03
CA ILE A 567 0.91 2.35 13.00
C ILE A 567 1.41 2.89 11.66
N LYS A 568 2.31 3.86 11.72
CA LYS A 568 3.11 4.31 10.59
C LYS A 568 4.46 3.59 10.58
N LYS A 569 4.77 2.91 9.48
CA LYS A 569 6.06 2.24 9.19
C LYS A 569 6.59 2.70 7.82
N GLY A 570 7.81 2.29 7.46
CA GLY A 570 8.46 2.64 6.19
C GLY A 570 9.09 4.03 6.22
N GLN A 571 10.09 4.27 5.37
CA GLN A 571 10.92 5.48 5.40
C GLN A 571 10.23 6.72 4.82
N GLY A 572 9.22 6.56 3.96
CA GLY A 572 8.48 7.66 3.35
C GLY A 572 7.64 8.44 4.36
N ASP A 573 7.35 9.70 4.05
CA ASP A 573 6.45 10.54 4.84
C ASP A 573 4.98 10.11 4.58
N MET A 574 4.20 9.91 5.64
CA MET A 574 2.74 9.76 5.53
C MET A 574 2.08 11.05 5.99
N THR A 575 1.32 11.69 5.12
CA THR A 575 0.53 12.88 5.46
C THR A 575 -0.89 12.47 5.80
N LEU A 576 -1.34 12.83 7.00
CA LEU A 576 -2.73 12.76 7.43
C LEU A 576 -3.26 14.19 7.57
N ASP A 577 -4.03 14.63 6.58
CA ASP A 577 -4.65 15.97 6.57
C ASP A 577 -6.19 15.93 6.63
N GLY A 578 -6.79 14.73 6.59
CA GLY A 578 -8.19 14.48 6.90
C GLY A 578 -8.51 14.45 8.39
N ILE A 579 -9.80 14.56 8.72
CA ILE A 579 -10.33 14.45 10.08
C ILE A 579 -10.52 12.97 10.42
N ASN A 580 -9.81 12.46 11.41
CA ASN A 580 -9.88 11.07 11.82
C ASN A 580 -10.70 10.89 13.10
N SER A 581 -11.51 9.83 13.17
CA SER A 581 -12.39 9.53 14.31
C SER A 581 -11.99 8.27 15.08
N TYR A 582 -10.87 7.63 14.72
CA TYR A 582 -10.41 6.44 15.44
C TYR A 582 -10.05 6.73 16.91
N GLN A 583 -10.19 5.72 17.78
CA GLN A 583 -10.02 5.86 19.25
C GLN A 583 -8.76 5.17 19.80
N GLY A 584 -8.06 4.35 19.01
CA GLY A 584 -6.82 3.73 19.43
C GLY A 584 -5.62 4.69 19.45
N ILE A 585 -4.45 4.14 19.72
CA ILE A 585 -3.19 4.89 19.70
C ILE A 585 -2.72 5.14 18.27
N THR A 586 -1.89 6.18 18.10
CA THR A 586 -1.07 6.35 16.89
C THR A 586 0.38 6.06 17.25
N ARG A 587 1.04 5.16 16.53
CA ARG A 587 2.45 4.81 16.73
C ARG A 587 3.28 5.04 15.47
N ILE A 588 4.44 5.68 15.60
CA ILE A 588 5.35 5.97 14.49
C ILE A 588 6.62 5.15 14.66
N ASP A 589 6.77 4.10 13.86
CA ASP A 589 7.92 3.18 13.93
C ASP A 589 9.08 3.62 13.06
N GLN A 590 8.79 4.18 11.88
CA GLN A 590 9.80 4.57 10.87
C GLN A 590 9.29 5.73 10.00
N GLY A 591 10.22 6.48 9.41
CA GLY A 591 9.92 7.65 8.59
C GLY A 591 9.22 8.74 9.39
N ASN A 592 8.47 9.62 8.72
CA ASN A 592 7.70 10.66 9.41
C ASN A 592 6.20 10.53 9.21
N LEU A 593 5.44 10.92 10.24
CA LEU A 593 4.02 11.25 10.12
C LEU A 593 3.88 12.77 10.01
N ARG A 594 3.18 13.28 9.00
CA ARG A 594 2.91 14.71 8.80
C ARG A 594 1.46 15.00 9.14
N ILE A 595 1.20 15.99 10.01
CA ILE A 595 -0.15 16.38 10.45
C ILE A 595 -0.34 17.90 10.48
N ASN A 596 -1.58 18.35 10.25
CA ASN A 596 -2.00 19.75 10.33
C ASN A 596 -2.93 20.05 11.52
N SER A 597 -3.49 19.02 12.17
CA SER A 597 -4.46 19.18 13.26
C SER A 597 -4.36 18.04 14.28
N ASP A 598 -4.92 18.24 15.48
CA ASP A 598 -5.05 17.17 16.49
C ASP A 598 -6.00 16.07 16.00
N GLN A 599 -7.05 16.43 15.24
CA GLN A 599 -7.99 15.46 14.67
C GLN A 599 -7.36 14.53 13.63
N SER A 600 -6.22 14.90 13.03
CA SER A 600 -5.45 13.99 12.16
C SER A 600 -4.97 12.74 12.92
N LEU A 601 -4.93 12.77 14.25
CA LEU A 601 -4.53 11.66 15.12
C LEU A 601 -5.71 10.93 15.79
N GLY A 602 -6.94 11.08 15.28
CA GLY A 602 -8.14 10.42 15.81
C GLY A 602 -8.97 11.30 16.75
N GLY A 603 -10.13 10.80 17.19
CA GLY A 603 -11.27 11.70 17.48
C GLY A 603 -11.86 11.81 18.88
N GLY A 604 -11.69 10.89 19.84
CA GLY A 604 -12.62 10.89 21.00
C GLY A 604 -12.03 10.79 22.41
N ASN A 605 -11.24 9.76 22.71
CA ASN A 605 -10.76 9.50 24.07
C ASN A 605 -9.27 9.82 24.23
N LYS A 606 -8.96 11.12 24.30
CA LYS A 606 -7.57 11.62 24.39
C LYS A 606 -6.77 11.07 25.59
N ASN A 607 -7.45 10.50 26.60
CA ASN A 607 -6.82 9.83 27.74
C ASN A 607 -6.27 8.43 27.42
N ASN A 608 -6.75 7.77 26.35
CA ASN A 608 -6.33 6.42 25.95
C ASN A 608 -5.73 6.36 24.54
N SER A 609 -5.78 7.46 23.80
CA SER A 609 -5.29 7.57 22.43
C SER A 609 -3.95 8.33 22.39
N HIS A 610 -2.92 7.81 23.04
CA HIS A 610 -1.61 8.49 23.07
C HIS A 610 -0.88 8.42 21.72
N LEU A 611 0.05 9.37 21.51
CA LEU A 611 1.02 9.30 20.43
C LEU A 611 2.28 8.58 20.93
N ILE A 612 2.74 7.57 20.20
CA ILE A 612 3.94 6.80 20.53
C ILE A 612 4.98 6.97 19.43
N MET A 613 6.13 7.54 19.79
CA MET A 613 7.33 7.67 18.96
C MET A 613 8.20 6.44 19.20
N ASN A 614 8.33 5.56 18.20
CA ASN A 614 9.04 4.29 18.32
C ASN A 614 10.13 4.14 17.23
N GLY A 615 10.80 5.26 16.95
CA GLY A 615 11.91 5.37 15.99
C GLY A 615 11.61 6.26 14.79
N GLY A 616 10.36 6.66 14.59
CA GLY A 616 9.97 7.65 13.57
C GLY A 616 9.80 9.07 14.12
N GLY A 617 9.64 10.04 13.20
CA GLY A 617 9.46 11.46 13.49
C GLY A 617 8.03 11.96 13.27
N LEU A 618 7.70 13.10 13.88
CA LEU A 618 6.45 13.82 13.68
C LEU A 618 6.76 15.19 13.06
N LYS A 619 6.08 15.52 11.96
CA LYS A 619 6.17 16.83 11.30
C LYS A 619 4.83 17.54 11.39
N ILE A 620 4.84 18.77 11.87
CA ILE A 620 3.63 19.56 12.12
C ILE A 620 3.63 20.76 11.17
N PHE A 621 2.61 20.84 10.32
CA PHE A 621 2.44 21.90 9.33
C PHE A 621 1.16 22.72 9.53
N GLY A 622 0.52 22.60 10.70
CA GLY A 622 -0.64 23.39 11.12
C GLY A 622 -0.61 23.63 12.63
N SER A 623 -1.31 24.67 13.10
CA SER A 623 -1.33 25.04 14.52
C SER A 623 -2.49 24.40 15.27
N PHE A 624 -2.21 23.75 16.41
CA PHE A 624 -3.25 23.07 17.21
C PHE A 624 -2.85 22.85 18.67
N ALA A 625 -3.83 22.45 19.49
CA ALA A 625 -3.63 22.00 20.86
C ALA A 625 -4.16 20.56 21.02
N SER A 626 -3.32 19.67 21.55
CA SER A 626 -3.65 18.29 21.85
C SER A 626 -3.65 18.02 23.35
N ASP A 627 -4.63 17.27 23.84
CA ASP A 627 -4.64 16.77 25.22
C ASP A 627 -3.94 15.41 25.34
N ARG A 628 -3.31 14.94 24.24
CA ARG A 628 -2.58 13.68 24.22
C ARG A 628 -1.22 13.84 24.89
N ASP A 629 -0.83 12.77 25.55
CA ASP A 629 0.54 12.53 25.96
C ASP A 629 1.34 11.94 24.79
N VAL A 630 2.62 12.30 24.71
CA VAL A 630 3.58 11.76 23.74
C VAL A 630 4.59 10.89 24.48
N TYR A 631 4.71 9.64 24.07
CA TYR A 631 5.65 8.67 24.64
C TYR A 631 6.75 8.36 23.64
N PHE A 632 8.00 8.29 24.10
CA PHE A 632 9.13 7.85 23.30
C PHE A 632 9.59 6.47 23.77
N ASN A 633 9.68 5.54 22.81
CA ASN A 633 10.26 4.20 22.97
C ASN A 633 11.58 4.04 22.20
N ALA A 634 11.99 5.09 21.50
CA ALA A 634 13.27 5.28 20.84
C ALA A 634 13.50 6.79 20.68
N ASP A 635 14.72 7.18 20.29
CA ASP A 635 15.00 8.57 19.94
C ASP A 635 14.03 9.06 18.86
N GLY A 636 13.56 10.29 18.99
CA GLY A 636 12.55 10.83 18.09
C GLY A 636 12.64 12.33 17.90
N GLU A 637 12.10 12.79 16.78
CA GLU A 637 12.08 14.19 16.37
C GLU A 637 10.63 14.67 16.24
N ILE A 638 10.34 15.85 16.80
CA ILE A 638 9.15 16.62 16.49
C ILE A 638 9.60 17.90 15.79
N SER A 639 9.22 18.03 14.52
CA SER A 639 9.48 19.22 13.71
C SER A 639 8.22 20.06 13.58
N VAL A 640 8.32 21.37 13.81
CA VAL A 640 7.21 22.31 13.66
C VAL A 640 7.57 23.35 12.60
N ASP A 641 6.77 23.42 11.54
CA ASP A 641 6.97 24.36 10.44
C ASP A 641 6.94 25.81 10.90
N LYS A 642 7.57 26.67 10.10
CA LYS A 642 7.64 28.11 10.36
C LYS A 642 6.24 28.70 10.59
N ASP A 643 6.16 29.60 11.57
CA ASP A 643 4.93 30.33 11.96
C ASP A 643 3.80 29.43 12.49
N MET A 644 4.06 28.14 12.71
CA MET A 644 3.13 27.21 13.36
C MET A 644 3.46 27.03 14.84
N SER A 645 2.43 26.70 15.63
CA SER A 645 2.59 26.33 17.04
C SER A 645 1.76 25.10 17.38
N SER A 646 2.36 24.15 18.09
CA SER A 646 1.64 22.98 18.61
C SER A 646 1.82 22.87 20.11
N SER A 647 0.75 22.48 20.81
CA SER A 647 0.81 22.21 22.24
C SER A 647 0.34 20.80 22.58
N TRP A 648 1.03 20.16 23.51
CA TRP A 648 0.79 18.78 23.96
C TRP A 648 0.60 18.73 25.48
N ASN A 649 -0.04 17.67 25.97
CA ASN A 649 -0.33 17.54 27.39
C ASN A 649 0.94 17.24 28.19
N LYS A 650 1.49 16.04 28.00
CA LYS A 650 2.77 15.62 28.59
C LYS A 650 3.69 14.99 27.56
N ILE A 651 4.98 15.01 27.85
CA ILE A 651 6.00 14.25 27.12
C ILE A 651 6.69 13.29 28.09
N HIS A 652 6.83 12.03 27.68
CA HIS A 652 7.52 10.98 28.41
C HIS A 652 8.62 10.41 27.54
N THR A 653 9.87 10.80 27.80
CA THR A 653 11.00 10.33 26.98
C THR A 653 11.69 9.10 27.54
N GLY A 654 11.47 8.75 28.82
CA GLY A 654 12.27 7.71 29.47
C GLY A 654 13.75 8.00 29.32
N ASP A 655 14.55 7.02 28.88
CA ASP A 655 15.98 7.18 28.61
C ASP A 655 16.29 7.75 27.21
N TYR A 656 15.27 8.00 26.37
CA TYR A 656 15.44 8.38 24.97
C TYR A 656 15.57 9.88 24.76
N LYS A 657 16.25 10.26 23.67
CA LYS A 657 16.45 11.65 23.26
C LYS A 657 15.22 12.20 22.54
N PHE A 658 14.73 13.33 23.03
CA PHE A 658 13.72 14.12 22.33
C PHE A 658 14.35 15.29 21.59
N THR A 659 14.19 15.33 20.26
CA THR A 659 14.66 16.44 19.41
C THR A 659 13.51 17.32 18.94
N LYS A 660 13.56 18.62 19.21
CA LYS A 660 12.70 19.64 18.60
C LYS A 660 13.45 20.33 17.45
N SER A 661 12.86 20.32 16.26
CA SER A 661 13.37 21.03 15.09
C SER A 661 12.28 21.89 14.41
N GLY A 662 12.64 22.55 13.31
CA GLY A 662 11.76 23.49 12.61
C GLY A 662 11.62 24.83 13.35
N GLU A 663 11.28 25.88 12.60
CA GLU A 663 11.27 27.26 13.12
C GLU A 663 10.06 27.58 14.01
N GLY A 664 9.01 26.74 14.00
CA GLY A 664 7.81 26.94 14.80
C GLY A 664 7.98 26.63 16.29
N GLU A 665 6.89 26.82 17.04
CA GLU A 665 6.84 26.61 18.49
C GLU A 665 6.25 25.24 18.87
N LEU A 666 6.88 24.59 19.85
CA LEU A 666 6.32 23.43 20.53
C LEU A 666 6.13 23.74 22.03
N ILE A 667 4.96 23.43 22.57
CA ILE A 667 4.60 23.68 23.97
C ILE A 667 4.22 22.36 24.66
N VAL A 668 4.82 22.07 25.81
CA VAL A 668 4.42 20.97 26.71
C VAL A 668 3.82 21.58 27.97
N ARG A 669 2.52 21.34 28.21
CA ARG A 669 1.73 22.13 29.18
C ARG A 669 1.75 21.61 30.61
N ASN A 670 1.71 20.29 30.79
CA ASN A 670 1.47 19.65 32.09
C ASN A 670 2.64 18.73 32.50
N GLY A 671 3.82 18.97 31.94
CA GLY A 671 5.06 18.30 32.32
C GLY A 671 5.25 16.92 31.69
N GLY A 672 5.65 15.97 32.52
CA GLY A 672 6.11 14.64 32.13
C GLY A 672 7.54 14.39 32.62
N ASP A 673 8.26 13.49 31.94
CA ASP A 673 9.64 13.14 32.24
C ASP A 673 10.50 13.15 30.99
N ALA A 674 11.72 13.68 31.12
CA ALA A 674 12.71 13.64 30.05
C ALA A 674 14.13 13.42 30.58
N SER A 675 14.91 12.60 29.86
CA SER A 675 16.33 12.36 30.17
C SER A 675 17.30 13.09 29.24
N GLU A 676 16.87 13.49 28.04
CA GLU A 676 17.66 14.32 27.14
C GLU A 676 16.75 15.08 26.17
N ILE A 677 16.95 16.41 26.06
CA ILE A 677 16.25 17.26 25.10
C ILE A 677 17.28 17.98 24.21
N SER A 678 17.02 18.00 22.91
CA SER A 678 17.76 18.80 21.94
C SER A 678 16.84 19.76 21.21
N LEU A 679 17.03 21.06 21.42
CA LEU A 679 16.39 22.13 20.66
C LEU A 679 17.33 22.54 19.52
N MET A 680 16.94 22.26 18.29
CA MET A 680 17.77 22.53 17.12
C MET A 680 17.48 23.88 16.46
N ASN A 681 16.23 24.36 16.53
CA ASN A 681 15.74 25.64 16.00
C ASN A 681 14.34 25.95 16.59
N GLY A 682 13.89 27.20 16.44
CA GLY A 682 12.54 27.63 16.78
C GLY A 682 12.34 27.81 18.29
N ALA A 683 11.11 27.63 18.77
CA ALA A 683 10.77 27.79 20.18
C ALA A 683 10.32 26.47 20.82
N LEU A 684 10.80 26.22 22.04
CA LEU A 684 10.36 25.12 22.90
C LEU A 684 9.96 25.66 24.27
N THR A 685 8.69 25.47 24.64
CA THR A 685 8.14 25.88 25.93
C THR A 685 7.80 24.65 26.76
N LEU A 686 8.46 24.48 27.90
CA LEU A 686 8.31 23.34 28.81
C LEU A 686 7.73 23.83 30.15
N ILE A 687 6.52 23.38 30.48
CA ILE A 687 5.83 23.78 31.71
C ILE A 687 5.74 22.57 32.64
N ASN A 688 6.25 22.70 33.86
CA ASN A 688 6.28 21.67 34.91
C ASN A 688 6.93 20.35 34.49
N LEU A 689 7.90 20.37 33.56
CA LEU A 689 8.60 19.17 33.12
C LEU A 689 9.65 18.76 34.16
N ASN A 690 9.65 17.49 34.54
CA ASN A 690 10.70 16.93 35.39
C ASN A 690 11.79 16.33 34.51
N MET A 691 13.03 16.73 34.73
CA MET A 691 14.17 16.23 33.99
C MET A 691 15.20 15.68 34.96
N ASN A 692 15.54 14.40 34.81
CA ASN A 692 16.61 13.79 35.58
C ASN A 692 17.39 12.86 34.66
N SER A 693 18.72 12.92 34.74
CA SER A 693 19.55 11.90 34.10
C SER A 693 20.87 11.76 34.83
N GLU A 694 21.28 10.51 35.01
CA GLU A 694 22.59 10.16 35.58
C GLU A 694 23.63 9.80 34.51
N LYS A 695 23.21 9.68 33.23
CA LYS A 695 24.02 9.07 32.16
C LYS A 695 24.52 10.07 31.11
N GLN A 696 23.93 11.26 31.02
CA GLN A 696 24.16 12.17 29.89
C GLN A 696 25.23 13.23 30.18
N ASP A 697 25.94 13.65 29.12
CA ASP A 697 26.92 14.74 29.16
C ASP A 697 26.22 16.09 29.38
N ALA A 698 25.10 16.33 28.68
CA ALA A 698 24.22 17.47 28.87
C ALA A 698 22.73 17.04 28.83
N LEU A 699 21.91 17.55 29.75
CA LEU A 699 20.46 17.30 29.75
C LEU A 699 19.71 18.05 28.65
N LEU A 700 20.15 19.28 28.37
CA LEU A 700 19.55 20.17 27.36
C LEU A 700 20.63 20.66 26.39
N ASN A 701 20.50 20.27 25.13
CA ASN A 701 21.30 20.81 24.04
C ASN A 701 20.48 21.87 23.32
N VAL A 702 20.99 23.10 23.25
CA VAL A 702 20.26 24.24 22.68
C VAL A 702 21.07 24.87 21.55
N ASN A 703 20.47 24.91 20.37
CA ASN A 703 21.05 25.46 19.16
C ASN A 703 20.01 26.38 18.50
N ASN A 704 20.39 27.62 18.19
CA ASN A 704 19.63 28.56 17.35
C ASN A 704 18.13 28.69 17.70
N GLY A 705 17.78 28.84 18.98
CA GLY A 705 16.38 28.81 19.41
C GLY A 705 16.05 29.50 20.72
N VAL A 706 14.76 29.50 21.05
CA VAL A 706 14.22 30.02 22.31
C VAL A 706 13.73 28.85 23.17
N LEU A 707 14.37 28.64 24.31
CA LEU A 707 13.95 27.68 25.31
C LEU A 707 13.28 28.41 26.47
N ASN A 708 12.00 28.12 26.71
CA ASN A 708 11.26 28.60 27.87
C ASN A 708 11.01 27.42 28.83
N MET A 709 11.49 27.53 30.07
CA MET A 709 11.20 26.55 31.12
C MET A 709 10.48 27.24 32.28
N ILE A 710 9.30 26.72 32.62
CA ILE A 710 8.42 27.29 33.64
C ILE A 710 8.03 26.19 34.62
N GLY A 711 8.46 26.26 35.88
CA GLY A 711 8.21 25.17 36.84
C GLY A 711 9.03 23.90 36.56
N GLY A 712 8.82 22.88 37.40
CA GLY A 712 9.45 21.56 37.26
C GLY A 712 10.80 21.42 37.96
N ASP A 713 11.24 20.17 38.11
CA ASP A 713 12.50 19.79 38.74
C ASP A 713 13.51 19.31 37.69
N VAL A 714 14.66 19.96 37.59
CA VAL A 714 15.72 19.67 36.61
C VAL A 714 17.01 19.34 37.35
N SER A 715 17.50 18.11 37.20
CA SER A 715 18.67 17.60 37.93
C SER A 715 19.65 16.88 37.02
N ALA A 716 20.86 17.46 36.84
CA ALA A 716 21.96 16.86 36.07
C ALA A 716 23.14 16.47 36.95
N LYS A 717 23.79 15.33 36.64
CA LYS A 717 25.11 15.02 37.22
C LYS A 717 26.26 15.80 36.57
N ASN A 718 26.16 16.04 35.26
CA ASN A 718 27.15 16.74 34.42
C ASN A 718 26.64 18.15 34.04
N ASP A 719 26.71 18.52 32.76
CA ASP A 719 26.18 19.79 32.28
C ASP A 719 24.64 19.73 32.27
N LEU A 720 23.99 20.80 32.72
CA LEU A 720 22.54 20.96 32.60
C LEU A 720 22.18 21.42 31.19
N ILE A 721 22.82 22.51 30.74
CA ILE A 721 22.53 23.18 29.48
C ILE A 721 23.83 23.35 28.69
N HIS A 722 23.88 22.79 27.49
CA HIS A 722 24.94 23.03 26.53
C HIS A 722 24.38 23.84 25.35
N ILE A 723 24.92 25.03 25.14
CA ILE A 723 24.50 25.95 24.09
C ILE A 723 25.53 25.93 22.96
N THR A 724 25.10 25.53 21.76
CA THR A 724 25.97 25.37 20.59
C THR A 724 25.72 26.41 19.49
N GLY A 725 24.67 27.23 19.61
CA GLY A 725 24.33 28.30 18.68
C GLY A 725 23.52 29.40 19.36
N ASP A 726 23.27 30.50 18.66
CA ASP A 726 22.69 31.71 19.24
C ASP A 726 21.29 31.46 19.81
N SER A 727 21.16 31.54 21.14
CA SER A 727 19.97 31.06 21.82
C SER A 727 19.50 31.99 22.94
N THR A 728 18.20 31.94 23.21
CA THR A 728 17.60 32.58 24.39
C THR A 728 17.05 31.52 25.32
N ILE A 729 17.51 31.51 26.56
CA ILE A 729 17.05 30.61 27.61
C ILE A 729 16.32 31.44 28.66
N ASN A 730 15.05 31.14 28.86
CA ASN A 730 14.20 31.78 29.85
C ASN A 730 13.83 30.76 30.91
N LEU A 731 14.25 31.00 32.15
CA LEU A 731 13.93 30.15 33.29
C LEU A 731 13.00 30.91 34.23
N GLU A 732 11.85 30.33 34.57
CA GLU A 732 10.91 30.85 35.58
C GLU A 732 10.42 29.77 36.58
N ASN A 733 10.63 29.97 37.89
CA ASN A 733 10.26 29.02 38.95
C ASN A 733 10.74 27.56 38.76
N VAL A 734 11.95 27.34 38.24
CA VAL A 734 12.48 26.00 37.92
C VAL A 734 13.39 25.56 39.06
N SER A 735 13.17 24.37 39.62
CA SER A 735 14.11 23.81 40.59
C SER A 735 15.30 23.23 39.85
N ILE A 736 16.49 23.78 40.07
CA ILE A 736 17.71 23.34 39.38
C ILE A 736 18.68 22.75 40.40
N LYS A 737 19.18 21.56 40.09
CA LYS A 737 20.30 20.92 40.81
C LYS A 737 21.33 20.43 39.79
N SER A 738 22.56 20.91 39.87
CA SER A 738 23.66 20.38 39.05
C SER A 738 24.85 20.05 39.94
N SER A 739 25.41 18.85 39.78
CA SER A 739 26.70 18.48 40.39
C SER A 739 27.90 18.64 39.45
N GLY A 740 27.67 19.09 38.20
CA GLY A 740 28.68 19.30 37.16
C GLY A 740 28.85 20.77 36.79
N ASN A 741 29.24 21.09 35.54
CA ASN A 741 29.55 22.48 35.13
C ASN A 741 28.32 23.36 34.88
N GLY A 742 27.11 22.83 35.09
CA GLY A 742 25.88 23.62 35.04
C GLY A 742 25.51 24.10 33.64
N MET A 743 25.97 25.28 33.22
CA MET A 743 25.75 25.80 31.86
C MET A 743 27.07 25.98 31.11
N ARG A 744 27.13 25.46 29.87
CA ARG A 744 28.30 25.54 28.99
C ARG A 744 27.97 26.12 27.62
N LEU A 745 28.86 26.94 27.07
CA LEU A 745 28.76 27.52 25.71
C LEU A 745 29.91 27.04 24.81
N SER A 746 29.60 26.69 23.56
CA SER A 746 30.57 26.43 22.48
C SER A 746 31.16 27.72 21.89
N ASP A 747 32.23 27.61 21.09
CA ASP A 747 32.88 28.74 20.40
C ASP A 747 31.90 29.55 19.52
N ASN A 748 32.09 30.87 19.49
CA ASN A 748 31.37 31.85 18.66
C ASN A 748 29.85 31.90 18.89
N VAL A 749 29.39 31.64 20.12
CA VAL A 749 27.97 31.66 20.48
C VAL A 749 27.60 32.98 21.15
N GLN A 750 26.50 33.60 20.73
CA GLN A 750 25.89 34.76 21.39
C GLN A 750 24.53 34.38 21.96
N SER A 751 24.42 34.32 23.28
CA SER A 751 23.20 33.84 23.94
C SER A 751 22.78 34.69 25.13
N THR A 752 21.49 34.59 25.45
CA THR A 752 20.88 35.29 26.58
C THR A 752 20.29 34.27 27.55
N LEU A 753 20.62 34.41 28.84
CA LEU A 753 19.98 33.72 29.95
C LEU A 753 19.14 34.73 30.73
N SER A 754 17.82 34.54 30.75
CA SER A 754 16.89 35.36 31.52
C SER A 754 16.31 34.56 32.68
N LEU A 755 16.37 35.14 33.87
CA LEU A 755 15.97 34.51 35.13
C LEU A 755 14.91 35.35 35.83
N ARG A 756 13.73 34.78 36.14
CA ARG A 756 12.65 35.45 36.89
C ARG A 756 12.02 34.51 37.92
N ASN A 757 11.81 34.97 39.15
CA ASN A 757 11.34 34.12 40.24
C ASN A 757 12.20 32.85 40.33
N GLN A 758 13.52 33.03 40.27
CA GLN A 758 14.46 31.92 40.14
C GLN A 758 15.45 31.85 41.27
N TYR A 759 15.74 30.64 41.71
CA TYR A 759 16.93 30.34 42.50
C TYR A 759 17.76 29.34 41.70
N THR A 760 19.03 29.67 41.46
CA THR A 760 19.95 28.73 40.81
C THR A 760 21.34 28.88 41.41
N ASP A 761 21.96 27.76 41.76
CA ASP A 761 23.35 27.64 42.20
C ASP A 761 24.24 26.97 41.13
N MET A 762 23.68 26.81 39.93
CA MET A 762 24.30 26.15 38.81
C MET A 762 25.57 26.89 38.37
N PRO A 763 26.75 26.25 38.31
CA PRO A 763 27.95 26.88 37.76
C PRO A 763 27.72 27.34 36.31
N ILE A 764 28.38 28.44 35.92
CA ILE A 764 28.33 28.94 34.54
C ILE A 764 29.75 28.95 33.98
N LEU A 765 29.97 28.18 32.91
CA LEU A 765 31.26 27.99 32.28
C LEU A 765 31.21 28.43 30.80
N VAL A 766 31.85 29.55 30.49
CA VAL A 766 31.95 30.09 29.11
C VAL A 766 33.38 29.88 28.58
N GLU A 767 33.70 28.63 28.22
CA GLU A 767 35.02 28.28 27.67
C GLU A 767 35.14 28.61 26.18
N GLY A 768 34.03 28.59 25.45
CA GLY A 768 34.04 28.74 23.99
C GLY A 768 34.58 30.09 23.52
N LYS A 769 35.61 30.10 22.68
CA LYS A 769 36.27 31.31 22.17
C LYS A 769 35.29 32.26 21.48
N ASN A 770 35.47 33.57 21.65
CA ASN A 770 34.62 34.62 21.08
C ASN A 770 33.13 34.52 21.41
N SER A 771 32.77 33.88 22.52
CA SER A 771 31.36 33.70 22.91
C SER A 771 30.90 34.80 23.85
N ILE A 772 29.62 35.16 23.77
CA ILE A 772 28.98 36.18 24.59
C ILE A 772 27.78 35.56 25.30
N LEU A 773 27.79 35.62 26.63
CA LEU A 773 26.64 35.29 27.46
C LEU A 773 26.10 36.55 28.13
N ASN A 774 24.86 36.91 27.81
CA ASN A 774 24.11 37.98 28.49
C ASN A 774 23.21 37.36 29.56
N ILE A 775 23.45 37.69 30.83
CA ILE A 775 22.66 37.18 31.95
C ILE A 775 21.79 38.31 32.50
N ASN A 776 20.48 38.13 32.44
CA ASN A 776 19.47 39.04 32.99
C ASN A 776 18.82 38.41 34.22
N ALA A 777 19.20 38.87 35.42
CA ALA A 777 18.53 38.50 36.66
C ALA A 777 17.42 39.52 36.95
N GLY A 778 16.16 39.09 36.76
CA GLY A 778 14.96 39.89 36.96
C GLY A 778 14.41 39.83 38.38
N ASP A 779 13.08 39.93 38.50
CA ASP A 779 12.35 39.95 39.77
C ASP A 779 12.52 38.65 40.57
N ASN A 780 12.68 38.78 41.89
CA ASN A 780 12.79 37.68 42.85
C ASN A 780 13.80 36.59 42.45
N THR A 781 14.92 37.01 41.84
CA THR A 781 15.94 36.08 41.36
C THR A 781 17.14 36.07 42.32
N THR A 782 17.62 34.88 42.64
CA THR A 782 18.91 34.65 43.33
C THR A 782 19.78 33.76 42.46
N LEU A 783 20.81 34.36 41.90
CA LEU A 783 21.88 33.69 41.16
C LEU A 783 23.00 33.38 42.14
N ALA A 784 23.05 32.17 42.67
CA ALA A 784 24.10 31.68 43.58
C ALA A 784 25.20 30.91 42.83
N SER A 785 25.60 31.45 41.68
CA SER A 785 26.46 30.77 40.72
C SER A 785 27.84 31.42 40.66
N ASN A 786 28.86 30.56 40.64
CA ASN A 786 30.21 30.98 40.26
C ASN A 786 30.31 30.98 38.73
N MET A 787 31.00 31.99 38.18
CA MET A 787 31.14 32.13 36.72
C MET A 787 32.61 32.12 36.33
N HIS A 788 32.92 31.27 35.36
CA HIS A 788 34.25 31.15 34.76
C HIS A 788 34.14 31.31 33.26
N LYS A 789 35.15 31.93 32.67
CA LYS A 789 35.19 32.22 31.24
C LYS A 789 36.62 32.12 30.70
N SER A 790 36.76 31.83 29.41
CA SER A 790 38.04 31.97 28.71
C SER A 790 38.38 33.45 28.46
N ASP A 791 39.66 33.74 28.18
CA ASP A 791 40.14 35.12 27.99
C ASP A 791 39.48 35.85 26.79
N GLU A 792 39.04 35.09 25.80
CA GLU A 792 38.40 35.54 24.57
C GLU A 792 36.86 35.60 24.68
N SER A 793 36.29 35.16 25.81
CA SER A 793 34.84 35.13 26.05
C SER A 793 34.35 36.33 26.85
N THR A 794 33.08 36.67 26.66
CA THR A 794 32.39 37.78 27.34
C THR A 794 31.22 37.29 28.18
N ILE A 795 31.19 37.63 29.47
CA ILE A 795 30.00 37.51 30.32
C ILE A 795 29.52 38.90 30.70
N ASN A 796 28.29 39.24 30.28
CA ASN A 796 27.59 40.47 30.66
C ASN A 796 26.51 40.15 31.69
N LEU A 797 26.63 40.68 32.90
CA LEU A 797 25.65 40.47 33.96
C LEU A 797 24.82 41.73 34.22
N ASN A 798 23.50 41.58 34.19
CA ASN A 798 22.54 42.63 34.46
C ASN A 798 21.63 42.24 35.63
N LEU A 799 21.86 42.85 36.80
CA LEU A 799 20.98 42.77 37.96
C LEU A 799 19.94 43.88 37.84
N MET A 800 18.72 43.50 37.48
CA MET A 800 17.74 44.44 36.93
C MET A 800 17.06 45.30 38.00
N ASN A 801 16.94 44.81 39.23
CA ASN A 801 16.28 45.52 40.33
C ASN A 801 16.73 45.04 41.72
N ASN A 802 16.19 45.65 42.77
CA ASN A 802 16.55 45.40 44.17
C ASN A 802 16.19 43.99 44.69
N SER A 803 15.40 43.22 43.94
CA SER A 803 15.08 41.81 44.24
C SER A 803 15.95 40.82 43.45
N SER A 804 16.86 41.32 42.59
CA SER A 804 17.87 40.56 41.89
C SER A 804 19.11 40.41 42.77
N ASN A 805 19.43 39.18 43.20
CA ASN A 805 20.54 38.86 44.06
C ASN A 805 21.57 38.02 43.30
N TRP A 806 22.84 38.38 43.42
CA TRP A 806 23.96 37.56 42.97
C TRP A 806 24.80 37.17 44.18
N VAL A 807 24.84 35.88 44.49
CA VAL A 807 25.59 35.34 45.61
C VAL A 807 26.88 34.72 45.10
N ILE A 808 28.01 35.29 45.52
CA ILE A 808 29.36 34.85 45.14
C ILE A 808 29.91 33.98 46.27
N SER A 809 30.20 32.72 45.98
CA SER A 809 30.75 31.78 46.95
C SER A 809 32.20 31.41 46.68
N GLN A 810 32.68 31.59 45.44
CA GLN A 810 34.08 31.41 45.05
C GLN A 810 34.50 32.55 44.11
N ARG A 811 35.79 32.60 43.77
CA ARG A 811 36.31 33.53 42.74
C ARG A 811 35.46 33.44 41.47
N THR A 812 35.07 34.59 40.94
CA THR A 812 34.26 34.70 39.72
C THR A 812 34.80 35.77 38.78
N ASP A 813 34.78 35.48 37.48
CA ASP A 813 35.30 36.34 36.41
C ASP A 813 34.18 36.72 35.43
N VAL A 814 33.92 38.02 35.27
CA VAL A 814 32.93 38.58 34.32
C VAL A 814 33.52 39.78 33.55
N ASP A 815 32.84 40.24 32.51
CA ASP A 815 33.32 41.37 31.70
C ASP A 815 32.60 42.66 32.06
N ASN A 816 31.27 42.67 32.00
CA ASN A 816 30.50 43.88 32.29
C ASN A 816 29.42 43.58 33.32
N VAL A 817 29.23 44.50 34.27
CA VAL A 817 28.21 44.37 35.32
C VAL A 817 27.36 45.63 35.35
N ARG A 818 26.04 45.46 35.27
CA ARG A 818 25.06 46.48 35.62
C ARG A 818 24.37 46.08 36.91
N ASN A 819 24.55 46.86 37.98
CA ASN A 819 24.09 46.52 39.32
C ASN A 819 22.98 47.47 39.81
N SER A 820 21.73 47.08 39.62
CA SER A 820 20.57 47.70 40.29
C SER A 820 20.03 46.82 41.44
N GLY A 821 20.76 45.74 41.78
CA GLY A 821 20.35 44.70 42.73
C GLY A 821 21.34 44.53 43.87
N ASN A 822 21.56 43.28 44.32
CA ASN A 822 22.43 42.98 45.45
C ASN A 822 23.51 41.96 45.06
N ILE A 823 24.78 42.35 45.15
CA ILE A 823 25.91 41.43 45.06
C ILE A 823 26.31 41.04 46.49
N ILE A 824 26.36 39.76 46.79
CA ILE A 824 26.53 39.25 48.16
C ILE A 824 27.66 38.25 48.16
N PHE A 825 28.75 38.54 48.86
CA PHE A 825 29.79 37.56 49.09
C PHE A 825 29.41 36.65 50.27
N SER A 826 29.31 35.35 50.00
CA SER A 826 29.06 34.34 51.03
C SER A 826 30.32 34.09 51.85
N PRO A 827 30.23 34.01 53.19
CA PRO A 827 31.39 33.85 54.06
C PRO A 827 32.02 32.45 53.92
N LEU A 828 33.26 32.39 53.43
CA LEU A 828 34.09 31.19 53.38
C LEU A 828 34.96 31.10 54.65
N ASN A 829 34.39 30.67 55.77
CA ASN A 829 35.12 30.62 57.06
C ASN A 829 35.73 31.99 57.47
N LYS A 830 36.43 32.08 58.61
CA LYS A 830 36.97 33.37 59.13
C LYS A 830 38.30 33.80 58.47
N SER A 831 38.78 33.08 57.46
CA SER A 831 40.13 33.25 56.90
C SER A 831 40.22 33.20 55.37
N GLU A 832 39.14 32.91 54.64
CA GLU A 832 39.14 32.90 53.16
C GLU A 832 38.19 33.99 52.64
N PHE A 833 38.64 34.72 51.62
CA PHE A 833 37.92 35.82 51.00
C PHE A 833 37.90 35.66 49.49
N ASN A 834 36.85 36.18 48.87
CA ASN A 834 36.56 36.01 47.47
C ASN A 834 36.81 37.30 46.68
N ASN A 835 37.18 37.14 45.42
CA ASN A 835 37.34 38.24 44.48
C ASN A 835 36.29 38.15 43.38
N LEU A 836 35.63 39.27 43.13
CA LEU A 836 34.87 39.52 41.91
C LEU A 836 35.77 40.26 40.92
N ASN A 837 36.16 39.60 39.83
CA ASN A 837 36.98 40.20 38.79
C ASN A 837 36.10 40.66 37.62
N ILE A 838 36.16 41.94 37.28
CA ILE A 838 35.42 42.57 36.20
C ILE A 838 36.43 43.10 35.18
N LYS A 839 36.48 42.49 33.99
CA LYS A 839 37.46 42.85 32.94
C LYS A 839 37.12 44.17 32.23
N GLY A 840 35.83 44.45 32.05
CA GLY A 840 35.27 45.65 31.43
C GLY A 840 34.67 46.59 32.46
N ASP A 841 33.50 47.15 32.15
CA ASP A 841 32.92 48.26 32.90
C ASP A 841 31.93 47.78 33.98
N TYR A 842 31.87 48.56 35.07
CA TYR A 842 30.87 48.42 36.12
C TYR A 842 29.93 49.64 36.13
N ASN A 843 28.64 49.39 36.01
CA ASN A 843 27.60 50.41 36.03
C ASN A 843 26.69 50.23 37.26
N GLY A 844 26.83 51.15 38.22
CA GLY A 844 26.05 51.21 39.45
C GLY A 844 24.69 51.87 39.27
N GLY A 845 23.62 51.11 39.51
CA GLY A 845 22.23 51.56 39.48
C GLY A 845 21.62 51.76 40.87
N ASN A 846 22.40 52.19 41.87
CA ASN A 846 22.06 52.20 43.31
C ASN A 846 21.90 50.81 43.94
N GLY A 847 22.47 49.78 43.32
CA GLY A 847 22.56 48.45 43.93
C GLY A 847 23.49 48.40 45.15
N THR A 848 23.51 47.25 45.82
CA THR A 848 24.36 46.99 46.99
C THR A 848 25.44 45.96 46.67
N ILE A 849 26.58 46.04 47.36
CA ILE A 849 27.61 45.00 47.42
C ILE A 849 27.89 44.71 48.90
N THR A 850 27.66 43.48 49.33
CA THR A 850 27.94 43.02 50.70
C THR A 850 29.26 42.27 50.75
N LEU A 851 30.24 42.80 51.48
CA LEU A 851 31.62 42.31 51.56
C LEU A 851 31.93 41.84 52.98
N ASN A 852 32.56 40.67 53.13
CA ASN A 852 33.13 40.24 54.40
C ASN A 852 34.54 40.83 54.54
N THR A 853 34.81 41.48 55.67
CA THR A 853 36.10 42.14 55.91
C THR A 853 36.55 41.94 57.35
N VAL A 854 37.77 41.43 57.56
CA VAL A 854 38.40 41.45 58.89
C VAL A 854 38.95 42.84 59.15
N LEU A 855 38.38 43.53 60.13
CA LEU A 855 38.86 44.83 60.57
C LEU A 855 40.16 44.64 61.37
N ASN A 856 41.29 44.76 60.68
CA ASN A 856 42.64 44.73 61.23
C ASN A 856 43.43 45.98 60.80
N LYS A 857 44.75 45.95 60.96
CA LYS A 857 45.66 47.03 60.53
C LYS A 857 45.64 47.25 59.01
N GLY A 858 45.29 46.24 58.22
CA GLY A 858 45.48 46.23 56.78
C GLY A 858 46.96 46.39 56.42
N GLY A 859 47.28 47.11 55.35
CA GLY A 859 48.67 47.31 54.95
C GLY A 859 49.06 46.47 53.73
N ASP A 860 50.06 45.62 53.90
CA ASP A 860 50.54 44.69 52.88
C ASP A 860 49.44 43.76 52.40
N LYS A 861 49.55 43.27 51.15
CA LYS A 861 48.52 42.43 50.50
C LYS A 861 48.04 41.27 51.37
N ASP A 862 48.97 40.55 51.99
CA ASP A 862 48.68 39.37 52.81
C ASP A 862 47.92 39.69 54.11
N GLN A 863 47.89 40.96 54.51
CA GLN A 863 47.19 41.45 55.70
C GLN A 863 45.82 42.04 55.36
N GLN A 864 45.50 42.27 54.08
CA GLN A 864 44.23 42.85 53.64
C GLN A 864 43.14 41.79 53.44
N LEU A 865 42.73 41.19 54.56
CA LEU A 865 41.73 40.13 54.66
C LEU A 865 40.30 40.65 54.43
N SER A 866 39.89 40.71 53.17
CA SER A 866 38.57 41.18 52.75
C SER A 866 38.17 40.54 51.43
N ASP A 867 36.86 40.36 51.22
CA ASP A 867 36.31 40.23 49.89
C ASP A 867 36.65 41.48 49.09
N LYS A 868 36.94 41.32 47.80
CA LYS A 868 37.34 42.44 46.93
C LYS A 868 36.56 42.45 45.62
N VAL A 869 36.30 43.66 45.15
CA VAL A 869 35.78 43.90 43.80
C VAL A 869 36.89 44.54 42.97
N LEU A 870 37.28 43.86 41.90
CA LEU A 870 38.45 44.19 41.09
C LEU A 870 38.01 44.53 39.68
N ILE A 871 37.95 45.82 39.36
CA ILE A 871 37.40 46.34 38.11
C ILE A 871 38.52 46.87 37.23
N LYS A 872 38.73 46.26 36.06
CA LYS A 872 39.74 46.74 35.12
C LYS A 872 39.22 47.92 34.30
N GLY A 873 37.95 47.99 33.92
CA GLY A 873 37.37 49.10 33.14
C GLY A 873 36.95 50.31 33.96
N ASN A 874 35.98 51.06 33.44
CA ASN A 874 35.42 52.25 34.07
C ASN A 874 34.27 51.92 35.02
N VAL A 875 34.07 52.78 36.00
CA VAL A 875 32.96 52.74 36.95
C VAL A 875 32.08 53.96 36.74
N THR A 876 30.80 53.71 36.50
CA THR A 876 29.77 54.75 36.36
C THR A 876 28.63 54.52 37.34
N GLY A 877 27.90 55.58 37.71
CA GLY A 877 26.80 55.50 38.67
C GLY A 877 27.25 55.26 40.12
N GLU A 878 26.29 54.95 41.00
CA GLU A 878 26.53 54.78 42.44
C GLU A 878 26.21 53.35 42.90
N THR A 879 26.93 52.87 43.92
CA THR A 879 26.71 51.58 44.58
C THR A 879 26.97 51.68 46.08
N VAL A 880 26.15 51.01 46.88
CA VAL A 880 26.30 50.96 48.34
C VAL A 880 27.13 49.75 48.75
N LEU A 881 28.23 49.97 49.46
CA LEU A 881 29.06 48.93 50.08
C LEU A 881 28.57 48.64 51.50
N LYS A 882 28.13 47.41 51.73
CA LYS A 882 27.77 46.89 53.04
C LYS A 882 28.89 45.98 53.55
N VAL A 883 29.72 46.50 54.44
CA VAL A 883 30.80 45.71 55.05
C VAL A 883 30.23 44.90 56.22
N VAL A 884 30.46 43.60 56.21
CA VAL A 884 30.21 42.68 57.32
C VAL A 884 31.53 42.55 58.11
N PRO A 885 31.67 43.29 59.23
CA PRO A 885 32.94 43.36 59.94
C PRO A 885 33.21 42.08 60.74
N GLN A 886 34.44 41.57 60.62
CA GLN A 886 34.98 40.48 61.42
C GLN A 886 36.19 40.96 62.25
N GLY A 887 36.56 40.25 63.32
CA GLY A 887 37.72 40.61 64.15
C GLY A 887 37.43 41.66 65.24
N ASN A 888 38.48 42.14 65.91
CA ASN A 888 38.38 43.09 67.03
C ASN A 888 38.58 44.57 66.62
N GLY A 889 38.94 44.86 65.36
CA GLY A 889 39.34 46.20 64.93
C GLY A 889 40.74 46.57 65.43
N ASP A 890 41.51 47.29 64.61
CA ASP A 890 42.87 47.76 64.92
C ASP A 890 43.11 49.15 64.30
N ASN A 891 44.15 49.85 64.72
CA ASN A 891 44.56 51.10 64.10
C ASN A 891 45.23 50.83 62.75
N THR A 892 44.71 51.42 61.66
CA THR A 892 45.22 51.13 60.31
C THR A 892 46.49 51.89 59.94
N ALA A 893 46.98 52.79 60.80
CA ALA A 893 48.18 53.59 60.54
C ALA A 893 49.48 52.77 60.73
N SER A 894 50.37 52.77 59.74
CA SER A 894 51.61 51.98 59.78
C SER A 894 52.84 52.69 60.39
N ALA A 895 52.90 54.03 60.44
CA ALA A 895 54.08 54.78 60.90
C ALA A 895 53.79 55.74 62.08
N PRO A 896 54.69 55.85 63.09
CA PRO A 896 54.68 56.96 64.05
C PRO A 896 55.16 58.26 63.37
N GLY A 897 54.36 59.34 63.40
CA GLY A 897 54.80 60.69 62.99
C GLY A 897 54.27 61.27 61.67
N ASN A 898 52.97 61.17 61.38
CA ASN A 898 52.28 61.97 60.33
C ASN A 898 52.75 61.77 58.87
N ILE A 899 52.99 60.54 58.42
CA ILE A 899 53.02 60.24 56.98
C ILE A 899 51.96 59.17 56.71
N PHE A 900 50.76 59.61 56.31
CA PHE A 900 49.71 58.71 55.84
C PHE A 900 50.11 58.16 54.48
N SER A 901 50.19 56.84 54.38
CA SER A 901 50.54 56.19 53.13
C SER A 901 49.28 55.70 52.44
N SER A 902 49.31 55.76 51.10
CA SER A 902 48.42 55.00 50.23
C SER A 902 48.52 53.49 50.39
N ARG A 903 49.28 53.00 51.38
CA ARG A 903 49.43 51.62 51.84
C ARG A 903 48.68 51.30 53.15
N ASP A 904 48.13 52.26 53.90
CA ASP A 904 47.48 52.02 55.22
C ASP A 904 46.00 51.56 55.17
N GLY A 905 45.59 50.48 55.84
CA GLY A 905 44.18 50.00 55.84
C GLY A 905 43.82 48.92 54.81
N ILE A 906 42.55 48.75 54.46
CA ILE A 906 42.05 47.56 53.74
C ILE A 906 41.36 47.97 52.44
N SER A 907 41.86 47.53 51.29
CA SER A 907 41.20 47.78 49.99
C SER A 907 39.96 46.90 49.82
N LEU A 908 38.84 47.53 49.45
CA LEU A 908 37.56 46.86 49.18
C LEU A 908 37.25 46.82 47.68
N VAL A 909 37.55 47.92 46.97
CA VAL A 909 37.32 48.03 45.52
C VAL A 909 38.53 48.68 44.86
N GLN A 910 39.09 48.02 43.84
CA GLN A 910 40.13 48.61 42.99
C GLN A 910 39.62 48.79 41.57
N VAL A 911 39.93 49.93 40.97
CA VAL A 911 39.50 50.31 39.62
C VAL A 911 40.71 50.69 38.78
N GLY A 912 40.85 50.08 37.62
CA GLY A 912 41.92 50.35 36.64
C GLY A 912 41.58 51.46 35.65
N GLY A 913 40.29 51.75 35.42
CA GLY A 913 39.80 52.88 34.63
C GLY A 913 39.40 54.08 35.50
N ASP A 914 38.44 54.88 35.01
CA ASP A 914 37.91 56.04 35.74
C ASP A 914 36.76 55.64 36.67
N ALA A 915 36.65 56.29 37.83
CA ALA A 915 35.54 56.16 38.77
C ALA A 915 35.26 57.53 39.42
N ALA A 916 34.04 57.83 39.86
CA ALA A 916 33.75 59.02 40.70
C ALA A 916 34.00 58.75 42.20
N ASP A 917 34.21 59.77 43.03
CA ASP A 917 34.49 59.57 44.47
C ASP A 917 33.32 58.96 45.24
N ASN A 918 32.11 59.25 44.79
CA ASN A 918 30.85 58.71 45.30
C ASN A 918 30.40 57.43 44.57
N ALA A 919 31.20 56.89 43.64
CA ALA A 919 30.84 55.68 42.89
C ALA A 919 30.56 54.49 43.83
N PHE A 920 31.30 54.42 44.93
CA PHE A 920 31.05 53.51 46.03
C PHE A 920 30.91 54.29 47.34
N LYS A 921 29.85 54.02 48.10
CA LYS A 921 29.60 54.62 49.42
C LYS A 921 29.31 53.54 50.44
N LEU A 922 29.73 53.72 51.68
CA LEU A 922 29.34 52.78 52.74
C LEU A 922 27.83 52.89 53.03
N ASP A 923 27.20 51.76 53.38
CA ASP A 923 25.81 51.67 53.86
C ASP A 923 25.55 52.53 55.12
N ARG A 924 26.62 52.86 55.83
CA ARG A 924 26.64 53.73 57.03
C ARG A 924 27.81 54.70 56.94
N GLU A 925 27.76 55.81 57.67
CA GLU A 925 28.88 56.77 57.69
C GLU A 925 30.22 56.15 58.15
N TYR A 926 30.17 55.10 58.96
CA TYR A 926 31.32 54.33 59.43
C TYR A 926 30.94 52.89 59.78
N ILE A 927 31.95 52.02 59.84
CA ILE A 927 31.87 50.63 60.27
C ILE A 927 32.63 50.46 61.61
N SER A 928 32.10 49.67 62.54
CA SER A 928 32.79 49.29 63.77
C SER A 928 32.35 47.88 64.22
N THR A 929 33.19 47.16 64.97
CA THR A 929 32.91 45.80 65.49
C THR A 929 32.08 45.80 66.78
N GLY A 930 31.37 46.90 67.10
CA GLY A 930 30.60 47.05 68.35
C GLY A 930 31.47 47.48 69.55
N THR A 931 31.05 47.19 70.79
CA THR A 931 31.65 47.70 72.04
C THR A 931 33.08 47.24 72.33
N LYS A 932 33.64 46.36 71.49
CA LYS A 932 34.98 45.75 71.66
C LYS A 932 36.12 46.52 70.99
N SER A 933 35.82 47.52 70.16
CA SER A 933 36.82 48.29 69.42
C SER A 933 36.62 49.80 69.59
N PRO A 934 37.69 50.59 69.82
CA PRO A 934 37.58 52.03 69.83
C PRO A 934 37.48 52.62 68.41
N TYR A 935 37.77 51.86 67.35
CA TYR A 935 37.99 52.42 66.02
C TYR A 935 36.72 52.52 65.17
N GLN A 936 36.53 53.68 64.52
CA GLN A 936 35.58 53.85 63.42
C GLN A 936 36.33 53.71 62.10
N TYR A 937 35.92 52.76 61.28
CA TYR A 937 36.43 52.59 59.94
C TYR A 937 35.55 53.33 58.93
N ARG A 938 36.14 54.13 58.05
CA ARG A 938 35.44 54.85 56.97
C ARG A 938 36.09 54.55 55.63
N LEU A 939 35.33 54.76 54.56
CA LEU A 939 35.78 54.55 53.19
C LEU A 939 36.43 55.83 52.67
N PHE A 940 37.67 55.71 52.21
CA PHE A 940 38.44 56.78 51.59
C PHE A 940 38.82 56.37 50.17
N THR A 941 38.86 57.35 49.27
CA THR A 941 39.15 57.14 47.85
C THR A 941 40.53 57.68 47.53
N TYR A 942 41.41 56.83 47.00
CA TYR A 942 42.77 57.19 46.59
C TYR A 942 42.88 57.16 45.07
N ARG A 943 43.58 58.13 44.46
CA ARG A 943 43.66 58.31 43.01
C ARG A 943 45.06 58.59 42.50
N GLY A 944 45.34 58.12 41.28
CA GLY A 944 46.56 58.47 40.54
C GLY A 944 47.83 58.20 41.36
N GLY A 945 48.70 59.22 41.50
CA GLY A 945 49.93 59.11 42.28
C GLY A 945 49.74 58.83 43.79
N GLN A 946 48.51 58.92 44.30
CA GLN A 946 48.15 58.56 45.67
C GLN A 946 47.73 57.10 45.83
N VAL A 947 47.83 56.26 44.80
CA VAL A 947 47.53 54.82 44.91
C VAL A 947 48.82 54.03 45.13
N ASP A 948 48.84 53.11 46.09
CA ASP A 948 49.95 52.18 46.27
C ASP A 948 49.90 51.02 45.27
N GLN A 949 50.76 51.09 44.25
CA GLN A 949 50.86 50.03 43.24
C GLN A 949 51.45 48.73 43.81
N GLN A 950 52.14 48.74 44.96
CA GLN A 950 52.62 47.50 45.60
C GLN A 950 51.45 46.66 46.12
N SER A 951 50.33 47.31 46.44
CA SER A 951 49.06 46.71 46.87
C SER A 951 48.07 46.44 45.70
N ASN A 952 48.55 46.35 44.46
CA ASN A 952 47.72 46.10 43.28
C ASN A 952 47.16 44.66 43.22
N PHE A 953 45.85 44.49 43.31
CA PHE A 953 45.13 43.23 43.14
C PHE A 953 44.54 43.05 41.71
N LEU A 954 44.54 44.08 40.85
CA LEU A 954 44.13 43.99 39.43
C LEU A 954 45.12 43.21 38.54
N GLY A 955 46.27 42.83 39.09
CA GLY A 955 47.30 42.05 38.40
C GLY A 955 48.13 42.89 37.45
N ASP A 956 47.96 42.68 36.16
CA ASP A 956 48.71 43.31 35.06
C ASP A 956 48.27 44.75 34.77
N LYS A 957 47.05 45.14 35.17
CA LYS A 957 46.54 46.50 35.01
C LYS A 957 46.89 47.37 36.23
N PRO A 958 47.43 48.58 36.07
CA PRO A 958 47.66 49.49 37.20
C PRO A 958 46.34 49.92 37.84
N VAL A 959 46.35 50.15 39.15
CA VAL A 959 45.19 50.66 39.88
C VAL A 959 45.15 52.19 39.73
N ASN A 960 44.05 52.73 39.20
CA ASN A 960 43.85 54.18 39.05
C ASN A 960 43.07 54.77 40.23
N VAL A 961 42.10 54.02 40.76
CA VAL A 961 41.29 54.39 41.93
C VAL A 961 41.21 53.23 42.91
N ASP A 962 41.49 53.47 44.19
CA ASP A 962 41.39 52.49 45.27
C ASP A 962 40.46 52.99 46.38
N PHE A 963 39.37 52.26 46.64
CA PHE A 963 38.41 52.53 47.70
C PHE A 963 38.79 51.69 48.92
N ARG A 964 39.29 52.36 49.95
CA ARG A 964 39.88 51.75 51.13
C ARG A 964 39.14 52.05 52.42
N LEU A 965 39.04 51.01 53.23
CA LEU A 965 38.54 51.08 54.58
C LEU A 965 39.71 51.39 55.54
N GLN A 966 39.64 52.53 56.23
CA GLN A 966 40.67 52.98 57.17
C GLN A 966 40.05 53.55 58.45
N THR A 967 40.80 53.51 59.55
CA THR A 967 40.39 54.19 60.78
C THR A 967 40.39 55.71 60.60
N ALA A 968 39.28 56.34 60.97
CA ALA A 968 39.06 57.77 60.81
C ALA A 968 39.22 58.55 62.12
N TYR A 969 39.75 59.76 62.02
CA TYR A 969 39.99 60.67 63.14
C TYR A 969 39.51 62.07 62.79
N LEU A 970 39.35 62.91 63.80
CA LEU A 970 39.09 64.33 63.59
C LEU A 970 40.43 65.06 63.51
N ASP A 971 40.63 65.84 62.46
CA ASP A 971 41.73 66.79 62.44
C ASP A 971 41.47 67.94 63.44
N SER A 972 42.46 68.81 63.61
CA SER A 972 42.38 69.99 64.49
C SER A 972 41.28 70.99 64.09
N SER A 973 40.62 70.81 62.94
CA SER A 973 39.49 71.60 62.43
C SER A 973 38.14 70.87 62.53
N GLY A 974 38.11 69.65 63.08
CA GLY A 974 36.90 68.84 63.21
C GLY A 974 36.47 68.11 61.94
N ASN A 975 37.30 68.09 60.89
CA ASN A 975 37.02 67.31 59.69
C ASN A 975 37.47 65.86 59.89
N VAL A 976 36.77 64.95 59.24
CA VAL A 976 37.10 63.52 59.28
C VAL A 976 38.20 63.22 58.27
N VAL A 977 39.36 62.79 58.76
CA VAL A 977 40.55 62.47 57.97
C VAL A 977 41.05 61.04 58.27
N PRO A 978 41.80 60.40 57.35
CA PRO A 978 42.39 59.09 57.61
C PRO A 978 43.59 59.20 58.58
N GLY A 979 43.67 58.31 59.58
CA GLY A 979 44.81 58.16 60.51
C GLY A 979 44.95 59.21 61.63
N VAL A 980 45.97 59.11 62.51
CA VAL A 980 46.03 59.79 63.85
C VAL A 980 46.28 61.31 63.78
N ASP A 981 45.62 62.09 64.65
CA ASP A 981 45.75 63.57 64.79
C ASP A 981 47.21 64.04 64.98
N PRO A 982 47.70 65.03 64.19
CA PRO A 982 49.09 65.50 64.19
C PRO A 982 49.76 65.90 65.49
N ASP A 983 49.01 66.23 66.54
CA ASP A 983 49.54 66.85 67.78
C ASP A 983 49.88 65.85 68.91
N TYR A 984 49.88 64.53 68.66
CA TYR A 984 50.15 63.51 69.70
C TYR A 984 51.65 63.14 69.83
N ASN A 985 52.40 64.08 70.41
CA ASN A 985 53.65 63.98 71.18
C ASN A 985 54.89 63.22 70.65
N ASN A 986 55.89 64.04 70.33
CA ASN A 986 57.28 63.86 70.73
C ASN A 986 57.42 63.98 72.27
N SER A 987 57.87 62.94 72.98
CA SER A 987 58.74 63.04 74.17
C SER A 987 58.98 61.69 74.87
N ASN A 988 60.26 61.26 74.86
CA ASN A 988 61.02 60.63 75.97
C ASN A 988 60.64 59.17 76.39
N ASN A 989 61.54 58.22 76.60
CA ASN A 989 63.01 58.16 76.56
C ASN A 989 63.49 56.70 76.83
N GLU A 990 64.71 56.41 76.37
CA GLU A 990 65.76 55.58 77.00
C GLU A 990 65.71 54.02 77.10
N ASN A 991 66.71 53.43 76.42
CA ASN A 991 67.69 52.42 76.87
C ASN A 991 67.58 50.91 76.51
N GLY A 992 68.59 50.48 75.71
CA GLY A 992 69.25 49.16 75.70
C GLY A 992 68.71 48.16 74.67
N ASN A 993 69.49 47.45 73.84
CA ASN A 993 70.93 47.25 73.76
C ASN A 993 71.30 46.69 72.36
N ASP A 994 72.46 47.13 71.88
CA ASP A 994 73.43 46.59 70.91
C ASP A 994 73.19 45.23 70.23
N THR A 995 73.31 45.15 68.89
CA THR A 995 74.51 44.65 68.17
C THR A 995 74.35 44.69 66.63
N GLY A 996 75.22 45.45 65.96
CA GLY A 996 76.06 44.89 64.87
C GLY A 996 75.76 45.20 63.39
N ASN A 997 76.50 46.19 62.85
CA ASN A 997 77.04 46.34 61.47
C ASN A 997 76.07 46.44 60.27
N GLY A 998 76.23 47.37 59.32
CA GLY A 998 77.29 48.35 59.08
C GLY A 998 77.24 48.87 57.63
N ASN A 999 77.74 50.09 57.46
CA ASN A 999 78.04 50.88 56.26
C ASN A 999 76.87 51.56 55.50
N ASP A 1000 76.69 52.87 55.59
CA ASP A 1000 77.57 54.01 55.17
C ASP A 1000 77.45 54.21 53.65
N THR A 1001 76.84 55.29 53.15
CA THR A 1001 77.44 56.64 53.03
C THR A 1001 76.34 57.59 52.54
N GLY A 1002 76.02 58.70 53.24
CA GLY A 1002 76.59 60.04 52.99
C GLY A 1002 75.60 60.88 52.15
N ASN A 1003 75.32 62.16 52.35
CA ASN A 1003 75.88 63.25 53.14
C ASN A 1003 74.85 64.41 52.95
N GLY A 1004 74.32 65.06 54.01
CA GLY A 1004 74.64 66.44 54.43
C GLY A 1004 74.19 67.54 53.44
N ASN A 1005 73.68 68.72 53.77
CA ASN A 1005 73.47 69.55 54.97
C ASN A 1005 72.89 70.87 54.40
N GLY A 1006 72.06 71.73 55.00
CA GLY A 1006 71.48 71.86 56.32
C GLY A 1006 70.64 73.15 56.37
N THR A 1007 70.00 73.44 57.51
CA THR A 1007 69.61 74.82 57.87
C THR A 1007 69.88 75.05 59.35
N GLY A 1008 70.39 76.24 59.65
CA GLY A 1008 70.70 76.72 61.00
C GLY A 1008 69.51 77.43 61.66
N ASN A 1009 69.51 77.31 62.99
CA ASN A 1009 68.62 77.84 64.03
C ASN A 1009 68.34 79.37 64.00
N GLY A 1010 67.22 79.75 64.65
CA GLY A 1010 67.08 81.08 65.28
C GLY A 1010 65.69 81.41 65.87
N ASN A 1011 65.57 81.32 67.20
CA ASN A 1011 64.57 81.85 68.15
C ASN A 1011 63.83 83.15 67.72
N GLY A 1012 62.61 83.49 68.17
CA GLY A 1012 61.79 83.10 69.32
C GLY A 1012 61.14 84.37 69.92
N THR A 1013 59.90 84.27 70.45
CA THR A 1013 59.23 85.08 71.53
C THR A 1013 57.69 85.05 71.36
N GLY A 1014 56.93 85.02 72.47
CA GLY A 1014 55.52 85.47 72.45
C GLY A 1014 54.55 84.87 73.49
N ASN A 1015 54.18 85.70 74.46
CA ASN A 1015 53.20 85.58 75.57
C ASN A 1015 51.79 85.04 75.26
N GLY A 1016 51.09 84.53 76.31
CA GLY A 1016 49.76 83.92 76.23
C GLY A 1016 48.55 84.81 76.56
N ASN A 1017 47.36 84.29 76.23
CA ASN A 1017 46.07 84.59 76.86
C ASN A 1017 45.05 83.44 76.60
N THR A 1018 44.07 83.33 77.49
CA THR A 1018 42.97 82.36 77.64
C THR A 1018 42.38 81.70 76.38
N GLY A 1019 42.27 80.37 76.38
CA GLY A 1019 41.48 79.62 75.40
C GLY A 1019 41.64 78.10 75.56
N GLU A 1020 40.58 77.45 76.04
CA GLU A 1020 40.28 76.02 75.92
C GLU A 1020 41.29 75.00 76.44
N ARG A 1021 40.82 74.22 77.43
CA ARG A 1021 41.30 72.84 77.64
C ARG A 1021 41.14 72.07 76.33
N LYS A 1022 42.16 72.06 75.47
CA LYS A 1022 42.15 71.24 74.26
C LYS A 1022 42.20 69.77 74.69
N SER A 1023 41.04 69.17 74.44
CA SER A 1023 40.65 67.82 74.76
C SER A 1023 41.69 66.81 74.29
N ARG A 1024 41.86 65.76 75.12
CA ARG A 1024 42.45 64.47 74.75
C ARG A 1024 42.01 64.10 73.32
N PRO A 1025 42.88 63.57 72.43
CA PRO A 1025 42.50 63.24 71.06
C PRO A 1025 41.25 62.36 71.10
N LEU A 1026 40.14 62.89 70.57
CA LEU A 1026 38.95 62.10 70.36
C LEU A 1026 39.22 61.28 69.10
N ILE A 1027 39.62 60.02 69.30
CA ILE A 1027 39.01 58.95 68.50
C ILE A 1027 37.54 59.33 68.36
N VAL A 1028 36.96 59.30 67.15
CA VAL A 1028 35.51 59.50 67.01
C VAL A 1028 34.84 58.38 67.82
N ARG A 1029 34.57 58.64 69.10
CA ARG A 1029 34.08 57.61 70.03
C ARG A 1029 32.72 57.17 69.50
N GLN A 1030 32.45 55.87 69.56
CA GLN A 1030 31.07 55.39 69.43
C GLN A 1030 30.20 56.25 70.36
N ALA A 1031 29.24 56.98 69.78
CA ALA A 1031 28.16 57.52 70.59
C ALA A 1031 27.55 56.32 71.34
N SER A 1032 27.45 56.40 72.66
CA SER A 1032 26.73 55.38 73.42
C SER A 1032 25.35 55.23 72.81
N SER A 1033 24.93 53.98 72.59
CA SER A 1033 23.73 53.55 71.87
C SER A 1033 22.38 54.02 72.46
N TYR A 1034 22.39 55.00 73.35
CA TYR A 1034 21.20 55.62 73.96
C TYR A 1034 20.76 56.94 73.32
N LEU A 1035 21.48 57.49 72.33
CA LEU A 1035 21.21 58.85 71.83
C LEU A 1035 21.09 59.00 70.31
N SER A 1036 20.93 57.91 69.55
CA SER A 1036 20.68 57.98 68.11
C SER A 1036 19.66 56.95 67.66
N LEU A 1037 18.36 57.29 67.63
CA LEU A 1037 17.37 56.60 66.78
C LEU A 1037 16.01 57.32 66.74
N PRO A 1038 15.54 57.76 65.56
CA PRO A 1038 14.12 57.94 65.27
C PRO A 1038 13.33 56.62 65.21
N ALA A 1039 13.99 55.46 65.05
CA ALA A 1039 13.29 54.17 64.89
C ALA A 1039 12.94 53.46 66.22
N ALA A 1040 13.40 53.97 67.38
CA ALA A 1040 12.95 53.47 68.68
C ALA A 1040 11.50 53.88 69.01
N LEU A 1041 11.02 55.01 68.46
CA LEU A 1041 9.63 55.46 68.64
C LEU A 1041 8.63 54.62 67.80
N SER A 1042 9.04 54.15 66.62
CA SER A 1042 8.19 53.34 65.73
C SER A 1042 8.02 51.90 66.24
N ASN A 1043 9.09 51.28 66.75
CA ASN A 1043 9.01 49.93 67.31
C ASN A 1043 8.30 49.87 68.67
N TYR A 1044 8.30 50.97 69.44
CA TYR A 1044 7.48 51.05 70.66
C TYR A 1044 5.98 51.23 70.33
N SER A 1045 5.64 51.95 69.26
CA SER A 1045 4.25 52.06 68.77
C SER A 1045 3.68 50.72 68.32
N ASN A 1046 4.46 49.91 67.61
CA ASN A 1046 4.01 48.59 67.14
C ASN A 1046 3.94 47.55 68.27
N PHE A 1047 4.82 47.62 69.28
CA PHE A 1047 4.75 46.76 70.46
C PHE A 1047 3.57 47.08 71.40
N VAL A 1048 3.06 48.33 71.38
CA VAL A 1048 1.86 48.74 72.14
C VAL A 1048 0.57 48.41 71.38
N LEU A 1049 0.57 48.45 70.05
CA LEU A 1049 -0.58 48.03 69.22
C LEU A 1049 -0.81 46.51 69.27
N ASP A 1050 0.26 45.71 69.20
CA ASP A 1050 0.19 44.24 69.23
C ASP A 1050 -0.24 43.68 70.61
N ASN A 1051 -0.08 44.47 71.69
CA ASN A 1051 -0.56 44.13 73.03
C ASN A 1051 -2.00 44.62 73.32
N ILE A 1052 -2.57 45.51 72.48
CA ILE A 1052 -3.97 45.93 72.55
C ILE A 1052 -4.85 44.97 71.72
N ASP A 1053 -4.38 44.48 70.57
CA ASP A 1053 -5.09 43.49 69.73
C ASP A 1053 -5.10 42.07 70.33
N ARG A 1054 -4.19 41.75 71.28
CA ARG A 1054 -4.23 40.49 72.06
C ARG A 1054 -5.03 40.57 73.36
N ARG A 1055 -5.59 41.73 73.74
CA ARG A 1055 -6.39 41.91 74.98
C ARG A 1055 -7.82 42.46 74.75
N LEU A 1056 -8.20 42.81 73.53
CA LEU A 1056 -9.59 42.84 73.05
C LEU A 1056 -9.94 41.48 72.42
#